data_AF-A0ABD3RSD7-F1
#
_entry.id   AF-A0ABD3RSD7-F1
#
_cell.length_a   1.000
_cell.length_b   1.000
_cell.length_c   1.000
_cell.angle_alpha   90.00
_cell.angle_beta   90.00
_cell.angle_gamma   90.00
#
_symmetry.space_group_name_H-M   'P 1'
#
loop_
_entity.id
_entity.type
_entity.pdbx_description
1 polymer ?
#
loop_
_entity_poly.entity_id
_entity_poly.type
_entity_poly.pdbx_seq_one_letter_code
_entity_poly.pdbx_strand_id
1 'polypeptide(L)'
;MRRSRQQRQRRRAAFVVDSSNRRQGPSAAAAIVIRLLMMIIAGGCHHSVVRVGASTTTRRFAEVAGIIRPTSSSSQGRPFLPAFVAAPSLSHRLYSSHIARGFALLEEPPPPSSFHHHHRNHHHRRARHTSTIACRPPLRATTSIVARRMMTSSSSSSSIAEARGGDDAPPPSTIEISSSPMSSSSVNCDHRDYDRINAAKGLSGTSYEPSSFEPSIYRWWETSGCFDPDARQDDGVPYVLPMPPPNVTGRLHMGHAIFVALQDVLARFHRMRGRAVLWTPGTDHAGIATQLQVEKLIVAEGKRRGSDEEISAIRDDVTITSEDDRVEKLEKLVSRDDFLDRAWRYKEEQGGAITDQLRAGASADWTRERFTMDPDMSRGVVEAFVRLYDRGLIYRGTYMVNWSPGLMTAVSDLEVEYSEEEGRLYYFKYVVEDGGEGKGEVEGEGYIPVATTRPETIFGDTAVCVNPKDERYMHLIGKRVLVPMSSTNDEDGGSPRSIPVIADEYVDMEFGTGALKITPGHDVNDYELGKKYDLGVINVMNRDATMNEMCGSRYAGLDRFVAREKLWKDMEDAGLTIRVSPHVQRVPRSQRGGEVIEPMVSKQWFVKTEGMGAKALEAVKGGDIQIVPPRFEKVWYGWLTNIRDWCISRQLWWGHRIPVWYIGGADEEYIVARNEDEARLKAIEAGHPQDVMLRQEDDVLDTWFSSGLWPFATVGWPQDENNGDETSDLARFYPGTCLETGYDILFFWVARMVMLGIELTGVSPFKVIYLHGLVRAADGSKMSKTKGNVIDPLDTVYEYGADSLRYSLVTGVTPGQDIPLNMDKIAANKAFANKLWNCCKFVTDNALKGVDGEEMAALAVTGPMGKDEFEKLALPERYIISKCHELVESVTSDIEKYQLGVAGSKTRLYEGFGGGGDDAKTARRVLVYILDTSMRLLHPYMPFVTEQLWHHLPRAPKSDGVVANALMLADWPQMDDNVPLVRDEDSIATFECFQALTRSIRNARAEYNVEQGKKIGATVVASGQLKDAIEAEIKSLVMLAKLDPDQIAVLEAGSDEAKEAAAGDSAQLVVQDGVEAYLPLSGLIDVEKERQRLVKQSTKLAKEIEKLAARLNAKGFIDKAKPDVVVKARAELAELEDQASKVQASLAGLG
;
A
#
# COMPACT_ATOMS: atom_id res chain seq x y z
N MET A 1 -47.03 -23.28 56.44
CA MET A 1 -45.61 -22.96 56.79
C MET A 1 -45.08 -22.07 55.66
N ARG A 2 -44.44 -20.91 55.88
CA ARG A 2 -43.20 -20.54 56.62
C ARG A 2 -41.90 -20.86 55.85
N ARG A 3 -41.09 -19.80 55.63
CA ARG A 3 -39.77 -19.75 54.94
C ARG A 3 -39.89 -19.94 53.41
N SER A 4 -39.11 -19.27 52.55
CA SER A 4 -37.81 -18.61 52.73
C SER A 4 -37.60 -17.27 51.96
N ARG A 5 -38.59 -16.37 51.87
CA ARG A 5 -38.47 -15.10 51.09
C ARG A 5 -37.73 -13.93 51.78
N GLN A 6 -36.83 -14.19 52.75
CA GLN A 6 -36.33 -13.18 53.71
C GLN A 6 -34.79 -13.07 53.81
N GLN A 7 -34.04 -13.21 52.70
CA GLN A 7 -32.57 -13.23 52.75
C GLN A 7 -31.82 -12.44 51.64
N ARG A 8 -32.48 -11.52 50.92
CA ARG A 8 -31.82 -10.62 49.93
C ARG A 8 -32.11 -9.12 50.09
N GLN A 9 -32.67 -8.68 51.23
CA GLN A 9 -33.07 -7.28 51.46
C GLN A 9 -32.49 -6.64 52.74
N ARG A 10 -31.32 -7.11 53.21
CA ARG A 10 -30.59 -6.55 54.38
C ARG A 10 -29.07 -6.52 54.20
N ARG A 11 -28.58 -5.73 53.23
CA ARG A 11 -27.20 -5.18 53.19
C ARG A 11 -27.17 -3.80 52.49
N ARG A 12 -27.94 -2.85 53.04
CA ARG A 12 -27.75 -1.39 52.90
C ARG A 12 -27.92 -0.78 54.30
N ALA A 13 -27.30 0.38 54.52
CA ALA A 13 -27.20 1.10 55.79
C ALA A 13 -26.44 0.36 56.92
N ALA A 14 -25.13 0.63 57.04
CA ALA A 14 -24.36 0.59 58.29
C ALA A 14 -22.95 1.19 58.10
N PHE A 15 -22.83 2.49 57.84
CA PHE A 15 -21.69 3.28 58.29
C PHE A 15 -22.09 4.76 58.34
N VAL A 16 -22.16 5.30 59.56
CA VAL A 16 -22.39 6.73 59.83
C VAL A 16 -21.15 7.22 60.55
N VAL A 17 -20.42 8.14 59.93
CA VAL A 17 -19.35 8.92 60.58
C VAL A 17 -19.55 10.36 60.16
N ASP A 18 -19.66 11.21 61.18
CA ASP A 18 -19.59 12.67 61.23
C ASP A 18 -20.04 13.50 60.00
N SER A 19 -21.08 14.30 60.21
CA SER A 19 -21.60 15.28 59.24
C SER A 19 -21.57 16.70 59.81
N SER A 20 -20.40 17.16 60.25
CA SER A 20 -20.23 18.46 60.94
C SER A 20 -19.35 19.50 60.23
N ASN A 21 -18.78 19.23 59.04
CA ASN A 21 -18.09 20.30 58.28
C ASN A 21 -18.09 20.15 56.75
N ARG A 22 -18.39 21.26 56.05
CA ARG A 22 -18.31 21.61 54.60
C ARG A 22 -19.61 22.17 54.00
N ARG A 23 -19.82 23.48 54.17
CA ARG A 23 -20.70 24.29 53.29
C ARG A 23 -19.93 24.75 52.05
N GLN A 24 -19.73 23.87 51.07
CA GLN A 24 -19.30 24.24 49.72
C GLN A 24 -20.10 23.46 48.68
N GLY A 25 -20.48 24.12 47.58
CA GLY A 25 -21.39 23.56 46.58
C GLY A 25 -20.75 22.51 45.65
N PRO A 26 -21.57 21.67 44.98
CA PRO A 26 -21.07 20.58 44.13
C PRO A 26 -20.25 21.05 42.91
N SER A 27 -20.44 22.27 42.43
CA SER A 27 -19.69 22.84 41.30
C SER A 27 -18.19 22.97 41.57
N ALA A 28 -17.80 23.37 42.78
CA ALA A 28 -16.38 23.50 43.15
C ALA A 28 -15.66 22.15 43.17
N ALA A 29 -16.32 21.10 43.65
CA ALA A 29 -15.77 19.74 43.63
C ALA A 29 -15.66 19.19 42.19
N ALA A 30 -16.65 19.46 41.33
CA ALA A 30 -16.59 19.09 39.92
C ALA A 30 -15.45 19.79 39.17
N ALA A 31 -15.28 21.10 39.38
CA ALA A 31 -14.16 21.87 38.81
C ALA A 31 -12.80 21.31 39.25
N ILE A 32 -12.64 20.94 40.52
CA ILE A 32 -11.40 20.30 41.03
C ILE A 32 -11.16 18.92 40.40
N VAL A 33 -12.18 18.09 40.19
CA VAL A 33 -12.02 16.78 39.52
C VAL A 33 -11.66 16.96 38.04
N ILE A 34 -12.27 17.94 37.37
CA ILE A 34 -11.95 18.33 36.00
C ILE A 34 -10.48 18.76 35.89
N ARG A 35 -10.03 19.71 36.73
CA ARG A 35 -8.64 20.19 36.83
C ARG A 35 -7.61 19.06 36.92
N LEU A 36 -7.98 17.88 37.46
CA LEU A 36 -7.03 16.77 37.68
C LEU A 36 -6.97 15.69 36.61
N LEU A 37 -8.05 15.33 35.91
CA LEU A 37 -7.94 14.31 34.84
C LEU A 37 -6.98 14.78 33.75
N MET A 38 -7.12 16.04 33.38
CA MET A 38 -6.20 16.89 32.63
C MET A 38 -4.71 16.58 32.89
N MET A 39 -4.29 16.69 34.15
CA MET A 39 -2.89 16.56 34.60
C MET A 39 -2.50 15.13 35.04
N ILE A 40 -3.45 14.18 35.03
CA ILE A 40 -3.19 12.74 35.17
C ILE A 40 -2.83 12.13 33.81
N ILE A 41 -3.49 12.56 32.73
CA ILE A 41 -3.23 12.09 31.37
C ILE A 41 -1.80 12.41 30.91
N ALA A 42 -1.23 13.54 31.35
CA ALA A 42 0.15 13.95 31.07
C ALA A 42 1.24 13.12 31.81
N GLY A 43 0.87 12.28 32.80
CA GLY A 43 1.82 11.44 33.55
C GLY A 43 1.94 10.00 33.05
N GLY A 44 1.30 9.66 31.92
CA GLY A 44 0.74 8.33 31.69
C GLY A 44 1.48 7.35 30.78
N CYS A 45 2.67 7.63 30.23
CA CYS A 45 3.32 6.71 29.26
C CYS A 45 4.88 6.75 29.24
N HIS A 46 5.54 6.28 30.32
CA HIS A 46 6.98 5.94 30.28
C HIS A 46 7.32 4.52 30.79
N HIS A 47 6.33 3.73 31.20
CA HIS A 47 6.53 2.41 31.84
C HIS A 47 5.99 1.22 31.03
N SER A 48 5.65 1.40 29.75
CA SER A 48 5.02 0.33 28.94
C SER A 48 5.45 0.26 27.47
N VAL A 49 6.40 1.10 27.02
CA VAL A 49 6.93 1.05 25.63
C VAL A 49 8.35 0.50 25.59
N VAL A 50 9.17 0.73 26.62
CA VAL A 50 10.55 0.20 26.72
C VAL A 50 10.56 -1.24 27.24
N ARG A 51 9.90 -2.17 26.53
CA ARG A 51 10.10 -3.63 26.74
C ARG A 51 9.80 -4.56 25.55
N VAL A 52 9.82 -4.04 24.32
CA VAL A 52 9.89 -4.83 23.09
C VAL A 52 11.03 -4.28 22.22
N GLY A 53 11.88 -5.14 21.67
CA GLY A 53 12.71 -4.80 20.51
C GLY A 53 14.11 -4.18 20.70
N ALA A 54 14.72 -4.20 21.91
CA ALA A 54 16.08 -3.67 22.12
C ALA A 54 16.99 -4.61 22.94
N SER A 55 17.29 -5.81 22.41
CA SER A 55 18.07 -6.84 23.12
C SER A 55 19.05 -7.64 22.24
N THR A 56 19.51 -7.07 21.13
CA THR A 56 20.71 -7.53 20.38
C THR A 56 21.20 -6.40 19.46
N THR A 57 22.45 -6.51 18.97
CA THR A 57 23.00 -5.62 17.92
C THR A 57 23.31 -4.16 18.33
N THR A 58 23.82 -3.93 19.55
CA THR A 58 24.57 -2.69 19.87
C THR A 58 25.73 -2.92 20.85
N ARG A 59 26.54 -3.96 20.61
CA ARG A 59 27.72 -4.27 21.46
C ARG A 59 28.96 -4.74 20.70
N ARG A 60 29.25 -4.10 19.56
CA ARG A 60 30.54 -4.07 18.86
C ARG A 60 30.62 -2.77 18.03
N PHE A 61 31.27 -1.74 18.59
CA PHE A 61 31.83 -0.52 17.97
C PHE A 61 31.96 0.58 19.06
N ALA A 62 32.76 0.30 20.10
CA ALA A 62 33.01 1.21 21.22
C ALA A 62 34.35 0.93 21.95
N GLU A 63 35.36 0.48 21.20
CA GLU A 63 36.77 0.46 21.63
C GLU A 63 37.61 1.02 20.48
N VAL A 64 38.80 1.57 20.81
CA VAL A 64 39.64 2.40 19.92
C VAL A 64 39.07 3.81 19.64
N ALA A 65 39.05 4.67 20.67
CA ALA A 65 39.23 6.12 20.57
C ALA A 65 39.45 6.72 21.97
N GLY A 66 40.70 6.80 22.43
CA GLY A 66 41.03 7.35 23.75
C GLY A 66 41.74 8.70 23.68
N ILE A 67 41.55 9.50 24.75
CA ILE A 67 42.37 10.66 25.16
C ILE A 67 42.33 11.89 24.23
N ILE A 68 41.65 12.96 24.67
CA ILE A 68 42.22 14.29 25.04
C ILE A 68 41.06 15.22 25.50
N ARG A 69 41.35 16.19 26.40
CA ARG A 69 40.37 17.17 26.93
C ARG A 69 40.27 18.43 26.05
N PRO A 70 39.13 19.17 26.09
CA PRO A 70 38.90 20.32 25.23
C PRO A 70 39.64 21.59 25.69
N THR A 71 39.91 22.48 24.73
CA THR A 71 40.14 23.92 24.94
C THR A 71 39.34 24.71 23.89
N SER A 72 39.29 26.03 24.01
CA SER A 72 38.19 26.88 23.54
C SER A 72 38.46 27.68 22.26
N SER A 73 37.38 28.34 21.80
CA SER A 73 37.34 29.65 21.12
C SER A 73 37.28 29.74 19.58
N SER A 74 36.10 30.22 19.14
CA SER A 74 35.88 31.37 18.24
C SER A 74 36.36 31.42 16.77
N SER A 75 35.41 31.92 15.97
CA SER A 75 35.54 32.89 14.87
C SER A 75 35.67 32.38 13.42
N GLN A 76 34.72 32.87 12.60
CA GLN A 76 34.81 33.44 11.24
C GLN A 76 35.68 32.78 10.14
N GLY A 77 35.28 32.91 8.86
CA GLY A 77 36.26 32.74 7.78
C GLY A 77 35.84 32.97 6.33
N ARG A 78 34.74 32.36 5.87
CA ARG A 78 34.27 32.45 4.45
C ARG A 78 35.26 31.86 3.40
N PRO A 79 34.93 31.81 2.08
CA PRO A 79 35.38 30.72 1.20
C PRO A 79 36.36 31.13 0.09
N PHE A 80 36.94 30.13 -0.61
CA PHE A 80 37.32 30.26 -2.02
C PHE A 80 37.19 28.93 -2.80
N LEU A 81 36.88 29.07 -4.10
CA LEU A 81 36.85 28.10 -5.22
C LEU A 81 38.04 28.42 -6.16
N PRO A 82 38.33 27.72 -7.29
CA PRO A 82 37.90 26.38 -7.78
C PRO A 82 39.05 25.52 -8.41
N ALA A 83 38.65 24.41 -9.08
CA ALA A 83 39.16 23.93 -10.39
C ALA A 83 40.33 22.93 -10.52
N PHE A 84 40.38 22.34 -11.73
CA PHE A 84 41.23 21.29 -12.32
C PHE A 84 40.92 19.84 -11.89
N VAL A 85 40.40 18.91 -12.73
CA VAL A 85 40.54 18.52 -14.18
C VAL A 85 41.57 17.40 -14.40
N ALA A 86 41.21 16.47 -15.29
CA ALA A 86 41.98 15.33 -15.85
C ALA A 86 42.05 14.02 -15.04
N ALA A 87 41.48 12.97 -15.65
CA ALA A 87 41.94 11.58 -15.64
C ALA A 87 42.55 11.29 -17.04
N PRO A 88 42.88 10.05 -17.49
CA PRO A 88 43.00 8.76 -16.77
C PRO A 88 44.32 8.00 -17.08
N SER A 89 44.57 6.85 -16.42
CA SER A 89 45.44 5.78 -16.99
C SER A 89 45.27 4.43 -16.27
N LEU A 90 45.31 3.32 -17.03
CA LEU A 90 45.30 1.95 -16.51
C LEU A 90 46.69 1.52 -15.99
N SER A 91 46.75 0.54 -15.08
CA SER A 91 47.19 -0.84 -15.44
C SER A 91 47.38 -1.78 -14.23
N HIS A 92 47.31 -3.08 -14.53
CA HIS A 92 47.13 -4.23 -13.64
C HIS A 92 48.44 -4.82 -13.06
N ARG A 93 48.29 -5.86 -12.18
CA ARG A 93 49.26 -6.95 -11.84
C ARG A 93 50.41 -6.57 -10.87
N LEU A 94 50.96 -7.45 -10.00
CA LEU A 94 50.88 -8.92 -9.80
C LEU A 94 51.09 -9.36 -8.31
N TYR A 95 50.57 -10.55 -7.96
CA TYR A 95 51.03 -11.70 -7.10
C TYR A 95 52.25 -11.57 -6.12
N SER A 96 52.50 -12.45 -5.11
CA SER A 96 51.77 -13.57 -4.45
C SER A 96 52.67 -14.27 -3.39
N SER A 97 52.11 -14.88 -2.33
CA SER A 97 52.72 -16.00 -1.53
C SER A 97 51.64 -16.75 -0.70
N HIS A 98 51.35 -18.04 -0.97
CA HIS A 98 51.84 -19.28 -0.28
C HIS A 98 51.23 -19.53 1.14
N ILE A 99 50.91 -20.75 1.61
CA ILE A 99 51.34 -22.13 1.24
C ILE A 99 50.25 -23.20 1.61
N ALA A 100 50.38 -24.49 1.22
CA ALA A 100 49.44 -25.62 1.50
C ALA A 100 50.03 -26.69 2.47
N ARG A 101 49.38 -27.77 2.99
CA ARG A 101 48.36 -28.79 2.58
C ARG A 101 47.68 -29.37 3.86
N GLY A 102 46.75 -30.35 3.91
CA GLY A 102 46.05 -31.21 2.92
C GLY A 102 45.75 -32.65 3.48
N PHE A 103 44.77 -33.39 2.91
CA PHE A 103 44.29 -34.78 3.26
C PHE A 103 43.53 -34.95 4.59
N ALA A 104 42.58 -35.90 4.80
CA ALA A 104 41.65 -36.72 3.97
C ALA A 104 40.61 -37.37 4.95
N LEU A 105 39.45 -37.98 4.63
CA LEU A 105 39.03 -39.04 3.68
C LEU A 105 37.47 -39.10 3.58
N LEU A 106 36.94 -39.73 2.51
CA LEU A 106 35.75 -40.64 2.36
C LEU A 106 34.45 -40.44 3.21
N GLU A 107 33.23 -40.80 2.78
CA GLU A 107 32.79 -41.82 1.79
C GLU A 107 31.41 -41.47 1.12
N GLU A 108 30.88 -42.31 0.24
CA GLU A 108 29.81 -42.01 -0.76
C GLU A 108 28.38 -42.58 -0.48
N PRO A 109 27.32 -42.13 -1.21
CA PRO A 109 25.93 -42.64 -1.13
C PRO A 109 25.69 -43.93 -1.96
N PRO A 110 24.49 -44.57 -1.94
CA PRO A 110 23.53 -44.41 -3.07
C PRO A 110 22.01 -44.62 -2.65
N PRO A 111 21.02 -45.11 -3.45
CA PRO A 111 19.98 -44.23 -4.02
C PRO A 111 18.51 -44.82 -3.86
N PRO A 112 17.51 -44.65 -4.77
CA PRO A 112 16.06 -44.71 -4.42
C PRO A 112 15.36 -46.07 -4.63
N SER A 113 14.09 -46.17 -4.21
CA SER A 113 13.18 -47.27 -4.60
C SER A 113 11.72 -46.86 -4.79
N SER A 114 11.03 -47.64 -5.63
CA SER A 114 9.72 -47.42 -6.25
C SER A 114 8.53 -48.05 -5.50
N PHE A 115 7.29 -47.69 -5.89
CA PHE A 115 6.06 -48.55 -5.96
C PHE A 115 5.90 -49.68 -4.91
N HIS A 116 4.82 -49.75 -4.10
CA HIS A 116 3.56 -50.39 -4.53
C HIS A 116 2.38 -50.25 -3.53
N HIS A 117 1.20 -50.77 -3.94
CA HIS A 117 0.02 -51.11 -3.14
C HIS A 117 0.30 -52.19 -2.03
N HIS A 118 -0.59 -52.61 -1.10
CA HIS A 118 -2.05 -52.81 -1.21
C HIS A 118 -2.80 -53.05 0.14
N HIS A 119 -4.14 -53.04 0.04
CA HIS A 119 -5.22 -53.49 0.94
C HIS A 119 -4.96 -54.36 2.20
N ARG A 120 -5.86 -54.17 3.19
CA ARG A 120 -6.91 -55.14 3.66
C ARG A 120 -7.85 -54.46 4.67
N ASN A 121 -9.06 -54.95 4.99
CA ASN A 121 -10.17 -55.52 4.20
C ASN A 121 -11.39 -55.77 5.13
N HIS A 122 -12.58 -55.86 4.53
CA HIS A 122 -13.84 -56.55 4.94
C HIS A 122 -15.06 -55.59 4.84
N HIS A 123 -16.00 -55.75 3.89
CA HIS A 123 -16.96 -56.84 3.66
C HIS A 123 -17.96 -57.01 4.83
N HIS A 124 -19.29 -57.04 4.60
CA HIS A 124 -19.94 -57.99 3.67
C HIS A 124 -21.35 -57.57 3.14
N ARG A 125 -21.65 -57.99 1.89
CA ARG A 125 -22.95 -58.49 1.33
C ARG A 125 -24.17 -57.53 1.26
N ARG A 126 -24.68 -57.16 0.05
CA ARG A 126 -25.46 -57.91 -0.99
C ARG A 126 -26.99 -57.82 -0.74
N ALA A 127 -27.88 -57.74 -1.74
CA ALA A 127 -27.78 -58.12 -3.17
C ALA A 127 -28.67 -57.26 -4.13
N ARG A 128 -28.34 -57.25 -5.44
CA ARG A 128 -29.15 -57.66 -6.64
C ARG A 128 -30.65 -57.26 -6.71
N HIS A 129 -31.31 -56.95 -7.84
CA HIS A 129 -31.05 -57.02 -9.31
C HIS A 129 -32.30 -56.35 -10.00
N THR A 130 -32.43 -55.99 -11.29
CA THR A 130 -31.64 -56.09 -12.56
C THR A 130 -32.02 -54.94 -13.52
N SER A 131 -31.45 -54.87 -14.73
CA SER A 131 -31.75 -53.90 -15.83
C SER A 131 -32.50 -54.53 -17.02
N THR A 132 -33.18 -53.75 -17.88
CA THR A 132 -33.20 -53.89 -19.38
C THR A 132 -34.11 -52.88 -20.13
N ILE A 133 -33.56 -52.23 -21.19
CA ILE A 133 -34.08 -52.05 -22.59
C ILE A 133 -35.53 -51.51 -22.85
N ALA A 134 -35.84 -50.63 -23.83
CA ALA A 134 -35.11 -49.62 -24.65
C ALA A 134 -36.06 -48.81 -25.59
N CYS A 135 -35.53 -47.79 -26.28
CA CYS A 135 -35.88 -47.27 -27.62
C CYS A 135 -37.13 -46.37 -27.92
N ARG A 136 -36.81 -45.09 -28.23
CA ARG A 136 -37.18 -44.27 -29.42
C ARG A 136 -38.53 -43.48 -29.49
N PRO A 137 -38.61 -42.42 -30.36
CA PRO A 137 -39.54 -41.26 -30.26
C PRO A 137 -40.41 -41.12 -31.56
N PRO A 138 -40.82 -39.94 -32.10
CA PRO A 138 -40.98 -38.55 -31.59
C PRO A 138 -42.38 -37.92 -31.93
N LEU A 139 -42.56 -36.59 -31.78
CA LEU A 139 -43.20 -35.70 -32.79
C LEU A 139 -43.13 -34.18 -32.46
N ARG A 140 -43.39 -33.32 -33.47
CA ARG A 140 -43.48 -31.83 -33.43
C ARG A 140 -44.97 -31.38 -33.51
N ALA A 141 -45.42 -30.11 -33.49
CA ALA A 141 -44.81 -28.76 -33.43
C ALA A 141 -45.64 -27.83 -32.48
N THR A 142 -46.04 -26.55 -32.66
CA THR A 142 -46.06 -25.55 -33.77
C THR A 142 -46.32 -24.11 -33.24
N THR A 143 -45.92 -23.06 -33.99
CA THR A 143 -46.49 -21.66 -34.09
C THR A 143 -47.21 -21.00 -32.90
N SER A 144 -46.73 -19.91 -32.27
CA SER A 144 -46.72 -18.46 -32.69
C SER A 144 -48.06 -17.70 -32.44
N ILE A 145 -48.19 -16.36 -32.34
CA ILE A 145 -47.33 -15.23 -32.79
C ILE A 145 -47.65 -13.88 -32.06
N VAL A 146 -46.62 -13.05 -31.78
CA VAL A 146 -46.55 -11.56 -31.80
C VAL A 146 -47.43 -10.62 -30.91
N ALA A 147 -46.76 -9.53 -30.47
CA ALA A 147 -47.23 -8.17 -30.08
C ALA A 147 -47.91 -7.90 -28.72
N ARG A 148 -47.88 -6.66 -28.17
CA ARG A 148 -46.84 -5.59 -28.05
C ARG A 148 -47.46 -4.39 -27.27
N ARG A 149 -46.62 -3.54 -26.66
CA ARG A 149 -46.93 -2.16 -26.15
C ARG A 149 -47.81 -2.10 -24.87
N MET A 150 -47.35 -1.43 -23.81
CA MET A 150 -47.50 0.02 -23.46
C MET A 150 -48.95 0.39 -23.07
N MET A 151 -49.24 1.22 -22.06
CA MET A 151 -48.42 2.15 -21.25
C MET A 151 -49.19 2.54 -19.96
N THR A 152 -48.53 3.12 -18.94
CA THR A 152 -49.09 4.01 -17.87
C THR A 152 -50.19 3.44 -16.92
N SER A 153 -50.41 3.90 -15.68
CA SER A 153 -49.68 4.81 -14.76
C SER A 153 -50.25 4.69 -13.32
N SER A 154 -49.65 5.43 -12.36
CA SER A 154 -50.29 6.08 -11.20
C SER A 154 -51.01 5.24 -10.10
N SER A 155 -50.42 5.26 -8.88
CA SER A 155 -51.02 5.49 -7.54
C SER A 155 -52.44 4.95 -7.19
N SER A 156 -52.74 4.42 -6.00
CA SER A 156 -52.37 4.94 -4.67
C SER A 156 -52.59 3.94 -3.50
N SER A 157 -52.06 4.29 -2.33
CA SER A 157 -52.15 3.63 -1.01
C SER A 157 -53.53 3.23 -0.44
N SER A 158 -53.58 2.13 0.34
CA SER A 158 -54.19 2.11 1.70
C SER A 158 -53.79 0.87 2.52
N SER A 159 -53.84 0.98 3.86
CA SER A 159 -53.36 0.03 4.89
C SER A 159 -54.38 -1.03 5.36
N ILE A 160 -53.91 -2.11 6.02
CA ILE A 160 -54.49 -2.92 7.15
C ILE A 160 -53.87 -4.34 7.16
N ALA A 161 -53.79 -5.14 8.24
CA ALA A 161 -53.19 -5.01 9.59
C ALA A 161 -53.41 -6.35 10.36
N GLU A 162 -52.46 -6.77 11.23
CA GLU A 162 -52.61 -7.83 12.29
C GLU A 162 -52.88 -9.31 11.86
N ALA A 163 -52.59 -10.38 12.63
CA ALA A 163 -51.64 -10.61 13.75
C ALA A 163 -51.51 -12.11 14.18
N ARG A 164 -50.36 -12.49 14.81
CA ARG A 164 -50.09 -13.68 15.70
C ARG A 164 -50.15 -15.11 15.09
N GLY A 165 -49.42 -16.13 15.59
CA GLY A 165 -48.31 -16.19 16.58
C GLY A 165 -48.09 -17.60 17.22
N GLY A 166 -46.83 -17.93 17.58
CA GLY A 166 -46.39 -19.08 18.42
C GLY A 166 -46.25 -20.47 17.73
N ASP A 167 -45.43 -21.45 18.20
CA ASP A 167 -44.36 -21.52 19.23
C ASP A 167 -43.44 -22.77 18.96
N ASP A 168 -42.18 -22.79 19.46
CA ASP A 168 -41.27 -23.92 19.86
C ASP A 168 -41.11 -25.24 19.03
N ALA A 169 -39.97 -25.97 18.94
CA ALA A 169 -38.55 -25.80 19.34
C ALA A 169 -37.61 -26.89 18.67
N PRO A 170 -36.26 -26.73 18.61
CA PRO A 170 -35.28 -27.58 17.87
C PRO A 170 -34.63 -28.71 18.75
N PRO A 171 -33.65 -29.60 18.34
CA PRO A 171 -32.45 -29.42 17.45
C PRO A 171 -32.00 -30.70 16.65
N PRO A 172 -30.74 -30.93 16.17
CA PRO A 172 -29.55 -30.06 16.01
C PRO A 172 -28.83 -30.07 14.62
N SER A 173 -28.32 -28.89 14.24
CA SER A 173 -27.07 -28.59 13.48
C SER A 173 -26.54 -29.49 12.33
N THR A 174 -26.60 -28.95 11.11
CA THR A 174 -25.44 -28.82 10.20
C THR A 174 -25.42 -27.36 9.68
N ILE A 175 -24.27 -26.72 9.52
CA ILE A 175 -24.19 -25.32 9.05
C ILE A 175 -23.77 -25.28 7.59
N GLU A 176 -24.68 -24.88 6.71
CA GLU A 176 -24.38 -24.38 5.37
C GLU A 176 -24.39 -22.86 5.39
N ILE A 177 -23.40 -22.21 4.78
CA ILE A 177 -23.36 -20.75 4.64
C ILE A 177 -24.17 -20.38 3.40
N SER A 178 -25.50 -20.34 3.55
CA SER A 178 -26.38 -19.93 2.45
C SER A 178 -26.29 -18.42 2.21
N SER A 179 -25.77 -18.03 1.05
CA SER A 179 -25.81 -16.65 0.57
C SER A 179 -27.26 -16.28 0.23
N SER A 180 -27.89 -15.45 1.06
CA SER A 180 -29.16 -14.78 0.77
C SER A 180 -29.01 -13.29 1.04
N PRO A 181 -29.44 -12.39 0.15
CA PRO A 181 -29.40 -10.96 0.40
C PRO A 181 -30.30 -10.62 1.59
N MET A 182 -29.83 -9.76 2.50
CA MET A 182 -30.65 -9.30 3.62
C MET A 182 -31.89 -8.58 3.09
N SER A 183 -33.07 -9.16 3.33
CA SER A 183 -34.33 -8.53 2.94
C SER A 183 -34.53 -7.23 3.73
N SER A 184 -34.97 -6.19 3.02
CA SER A 184 -35.15 -4.85 3.55
C SER A 184 -36.33 -4.79 4.54
N SER A 185 -36.10 -5.17 5.79
CA SER A 185 -37.02 -4.86 6.89
C SER A 185 -36.94 -3.37 7.21
N SER A 186 -38.06 -2.67 7.01
CA SER A 186 -38.09 -1.20 6.93
C SER A 186 -38.03 -0.53 8.31
N VAL A 187 -36.82 -0.41 8.86
CA VAL A 187 -36.54 0.68 9.82
C VAL A 187 -36.39 1.96 9.00
N ASN A 188 -37.49 2.70 8.86
CA ASN A 188 -37.53 3.95 8.10
C ASN A 188 -36.88 5.09 8.90
N CYS A 189 -35.57 5.00 9.12
CA CYS A 189 -34.75 6.11 9.61
C CYS A 189 -34.72 7.18 8.52
N ASP A 190 -35.24 8.37 8.81
CA ASP A 190 -34.94 9.53 7.97
C ASP A 190 -33.44 9.81 8.09
N HIS A 191 -32.68 9.46 7.05
CA HIS A 191 -31.22 9.53 7.08
C HIS A 191 -30.69 10.95 7.27
N ARG A 192 -31.52 11.98 7.04
CA ARG A 192 -31.19 13.39 7.27
C ARG A 192 -31.10 13.76 8.75
N ASP A 193 -31.65 12.93 9.65
CA ASP A 193 -31.80 13.24 11.08
C ASP A 193 -30.75 12.52 11.96
N TYR A 194 -29.59 12.14 11.38
CA TYR A 194 -28.51 11.41 12.08
C TYR A 194 -28.04 12.14 13.34
N ASP A 195 -27.78 13.45 13.25
CA ASP A 195 -27.45 14.35 14.38
C ASP A 195 -28.40 14.13 15.58
N ARG A 196 -29.71 14.19 15.32
CA ARG A 196 -30.76 14.11 16.33
C ARG A 196 -30.89 12.71 16.90
N ILE A 197 -30.78 11.69 16.05
CA ILE A 197 -30.85 10.27 16.43
C ILE A 197 -29.65 9.88 17.31
N ASN A 198 -28.46 10.41 17.05
CA ASN A 198 -27.27 10.16 17.87
C ASN A 198 -27.26 10.98 19.16
N ALA A 199 -27.51 12.29 19.08
CA ALA A 199 -27.53 13.17 20.26
C ALA A 199 -28.55 12.71 21.33
N ALA A 200 -29.67 12.11 20.91
CA ALA A 200 -30.66 11.52 21.81
C ALA A 200 -30.25 10.19 22.46
N LYS A 201 -29.25 9.47 21.93
CA LYS A 201 -28.78 8.16 22.46
C LYS A 201 -27.64 8.30 23.46
N GLY A 202 -26.73 9.26 23.23
CA GLY A 202 -25.53 9.45 24.05
C GLY A 202 -24.46 8.37 23.84
N LEU A 203 -23.28 8.58 24.45
CA LEU A 203 -22.14 7.65 24.40
C LEU A 203 -22.36 6.41 25.28
N SER A 204 -23.22 5.51 24.80
CA SER A 204 -23.50 4.21 25.44
C SER A 204 -22.27 3.29 25.44
N GLY A 205 -22.23 2.33 26.36
CA GLY A 205 -21.11 1.38 26.52
C GLY A 205 -19.95 1.87 27.39
N THR A 206 -19.03 0.95 27.71
CA THR A 206 -17.82 1.18 28.52
C THR A 206 -16.53 1.17 27.72
N SER A 207 -16.61 0.90 26.42
CA SER A 207 -15.48 0.68 25.52
C SER A 207 -15.85 1.07 24.09
N TYR A 208 -14.86 1.56 23.34
CA TYR A 208 -14.95 1.81 21.91
C TYR A 208 -15.21 0.52 21.13
N GLU A 209 -16.30 0.48 20.37
CA GLU A 209 -16.71 -0.65 19.54
C GLU A 209 -17.07 -0.15 18.12
N PRO A 210 -16.11 -0.14 17.18
CA PRO A 210 -16.26 0.54 15.88
C PRO A 210 -17.40 -0.04 15.03
N SER A 211 -17.58 -1.35 15.09
CA SER A 211 -18.64 -2.08 14.36
C SER A 211 -20.05 -1.56 14.65
N SER A 212 -20.26 -0.90 15.79
CA SER A 212 -21.55 -0.36 16.20
C SER A 212 -21.93 0.98 15.57
N PHE A 213 -21.00 1.70 14.94
CA PHE A 213 -21.27 3.03 14.34
C PHE A 213 -20.60 3.32 12.99
N GLU A 214 -19.41 2.78 12.68
CA GLU A 214 -18.67 3.10 11.43
C GLU A 214 -19.55 2.96 10.16
N PRO A 215 -20.31 1.87 9.94
CA PRO A 215 -21.17 1.73 8.75
C PRO A 215 -22.36 2.70 8.71
N SER A 216 -22.84 3.14 9.89
CA SER A 216 -23.97 4.07 10.00
C SER A 216 -23.56 5.49 9.64
N ILE A 217 -22.36 5.90 10.05
CA ILE A 217 -21.74 7.18 9.69
C ILE A 217 -21.46 7.22 8.19
N TYR A 218 -20.87 6.15 7.64
CA TYR A 218 -20.55 6.11 6.21
C TYR A 218 -21.78 6.29 5.33
N ARG A 219 -22.85 5.52 5.58
CA ARG A 219 -24.12 5.66 4.87
C ARG A 219 -24.72 7.06 5.05
N TRP A 220 -24.61 7.67 6.23
CA TRP A 220 -25.11 9.02 6.47
C TRP A 220 -24.35 10.07 5.66
N TRP A 221 -23.01 10.05 5.66
CA TRP A 221 -22.20 10.95 4.85
C TRP A 221 -22.55 10.86 3.36
N GLU A 222 -22.62 9.63 2.83
CA GLU A 222 -22.95 9.38 1.42
C GLU A 222 -24.36 9.88 1.06
N THR A 223 -25.37 9.47 1.84
CA THR A 223 -26.78 9.85 1.57
C THR A 223 -27.11 11.32 1.88
N SER A 224 -26.19 12.05 2.53
CA SER A 224 -26.28 13.49 2.75
C SER A 224 -25.48 14.33 1.76
N GLY A 225 -24.74 13.69 0.83
CA GLY A 225 -23.90 14.38 -0.15
C GLY A 225 -22.60 14.94 0.40
N CYS A 226 -22.11 14.51 1.57
CA CYS A 226 -20.91 15.08 2.21
C CYS A 226 -19.59 14.89 1.43
N PHE A 227 -19.60 14.05 0.38
CA PHE A 227 -18.43 13.80 -0.46
C PHE A 227 -18.40 14.65 -1.74
N ASP A 228 -19.55 15.23 -2.12
CA ASP A 228 -19.71 16.07 -3.31
C ASP A 228 -18.72 17.26 -3.28
N PRO A 229 -18.05 17.60 -4.39
CA PRO A 229 -17.26 18.83 -4.49
C PRO A 229 -18.04 20.08 -4.06
N ASP A 230 -19.36 20.12 -4.29
CA ASP A 230 -20.26 21.24 -3.98
C ASP A 230 -21.06 21.02 -2.67
N ALA A 231 -20.60 20.14 -1.78
CA ALA A 231 -21.18 19.92 -0.45
C ALA A 231 -21.13 21.17 0.48
N ARG A 232 -20.38 22.19 0.08
CA ARG A 232 -20.19 23.49 0.72
C ARG A 232 -20.02 24.53 -0.39
N GLN A 233 -20.46 25.77 -0.15
CA GLN A 233 -20.20 26.90 -1.04
C GLN A 233 -18.67 27.15 -1.15
N ASP A 234 -18.13 26.95 -2.35
CA ASP A 234 -16.70 27.03 -2.70
C ASP A 234 -16.17 28.48 -2.59
N ASP A 235 -14.97 28.63 -2.01
CA ASP A 235 -14.35 29.93 -1.72
C ASP A 235 -12.96 30.11 -2.38
N GLY A 236 -12.50 29.14 -3.19
CA GLY A 236 -11.16 29.20 -3.79
C GLY A 236 -10.94 28.32 -5.03
N VAL A 237 -9.68 27.91 -5.23
CA VAL A 237 -9.30 26.98 -6.30
C VAL A 237 -9.59 25.56 -5.82
N PRO A 238 -10.29 24.70 -6.58
CA PRO A 238 -10.62 23.34 -6.13
C PRO A 238 -9.37 22.49 -5.85
N TYR A 239 -9.50 21.48 -5.01
CA TYR A 239 -8.45 20.49 -4.73
C TYR A 239 -8.81 19.15 -5.37
N VAL A 240 -8.00 18.71 -6.34
CA VAL A 240 -8.35 17.58 -7.21
C VAL A 240 -7.36 16.44 -7.07
N LEU A 241 -7.91 15.26 -6.79
CA LEU A 241 -7.21 13.99 -6.62
C LEU A 241 -7.75 12.95 -7.63
N PRO A 242 -6.96 12.50 -8.62
CA PRO A 242 -7.28 11.30 -9.37
C PRO A 242 -7.03 10.08 -8.47
N MET A 243 -8.04 9.25 -8.21
CA MET A 243 -7.81 7.95 -7.56
C MET A 243 -7.03 7.03 -8.50
N PRO A 244 -5.98 6.30 -8.05
CA PRO A 244 -5.42 5.18 -8.81
C PRO A 244 -6.50 4.10 -8.99
N PRO A 245 -7.01 3.86 -10.21
CA PRO A 245 -8.15 2.97 -10.41
C PRO A 245 -7.74 1.52 -10.17
N PRO A 246 -8.32 0.79 -9.18
CA PRO A 246 -7.90 -0.58 -8.92
C PRO A 246 -8.31 -1.53 -10.05
N ASN A 247 -7.39 -2.43 -10.41
CA ASN A 247 -7.59 -3.44 -11.45
C ASN A 247 -8.69 -4.44 -11.07
N VAL A 248 -9.69 -4.65 -11.93
CA VAL A 248 -10.79 -5.62 -11.73
C VAL A 248 -10.31 -7.08 -11.83
N THR A 249 -9.57 -7.51 -10.81
CA THR A 249 -8.76 -8.76 -10.75
C THR A 249 -8.88 -9.46 -9.38
N GLY A 250 -10.05 -9.31 -8.76
CA GLY A 250 -10.35 -9.77 -7.40
C GLY A 250 -10.06 -8.72 -6.32
N ARG A 251 -10.34 -9.11 -5.08
CA ARG A 251 -10.28 -8.24 -3.89
C ARG A 251 -8.97 -7.45 -3.72
N LEU A 252 -9.14 -6.30 -3.05
CA LEU A 252 -8.09 -5.40 -2.58
C LEU A 252 -7.22 -6.02 -1.48
N HIS A 253 -6.16 -5.31 -1.12
CA HIS A 253 -5.18 -5.70 -0.09
C HIS A 253 -4.64 -4.46 0.62
N MET A 254 -3.86 -4.62 1.69
CA MET A 254 -3.25 -3.51 2.46
C MET A 254 -2.55 -2.42 1.63
N GLY A 255 -1.89 -2.77 0.51
CA GLY A 255 -1.33 -1.78 -0.44
C GLY A 255 -2.35 -0.85 -1.12
N HIS A 256 -3.63 -1.22 -1.18
CA HIS A 256 -4.71 -0.33 -1.63
C HIS A 256 -5.21 0.54 -0.45
N ALA A 257 -5.33 -0.04 0.74
CA ALA A 257 -5.79 0.67 1.95
C ALA A 257 -4.88 1.85 2.35
N ILE A 258 -3.58 1.82 2.02
CA ILE A 258 -2.68 2.94 2.28
C ILE A 258 -2.94 4.14 1.35
N PHE A 259 -3.07 3.94 0.02
CA PHE A 259 -3.34 5.05 -0.89
C PHE A 259 -4.70 5.68 -0.58
N VAL A 260 -5.70 4.84 -0.28
CA VAL A 260 -7.03 5.29 0.16
C VAL A 260 -6.94 6.16 1.42
N ALA A 261 -6.14 5.75 2.41
CA ALA A 261 -5.96 6.55 3.63
C ALA A 261 -5.17 7.85 3.40
N LEU A 262 -4.18 7.86 2.50
CA LEU A 262 -3.39 9.05 2.17
C LEU A 262 -4.18 10.08 1.34
N GLN A 263 -4.91 9.62 0.32
CA GLN A 263 -5.81 10.46 -0.48
C GLN A 263 -6.96 11.01 0.37
N ASP A 264 -7.58 10.19 1.23
CA ASP A 264 -8.68 10.65 2.09
C ASP A 264 -8.23 11.64 3.18
N VAL A 265 -6.98 11.53 3.67
CA VAL A 265 -6.38 12.55 4.55
C VAL A 265 -6.30 13.90 3.83
N LEU A 266 -5.79 13.93 2.60
CA LEU A 266 -5.70 15.15 1.80
C LEU A 266 -7.10 15.69 1.43
N ALA A 267 -8.02 14.81 1.04
CA ALA A 267 -9.39 15.18 0.68
C ALA A 267 -10.14 15.82 1.85
N ARG A 268 -10.12 15.20 3.04
CA ARG A 268 -10.78 15.75 4.23
C ARG A 268 -10.12 17.05 4.71
N PHE A 269 -8.78 17.12 4.72
CA PHE A 269 -8.08 18.36 5.08
C PHE A 269 -8.47 19.54 4.18
N HIS A 270 -8.48 19.35 2.85
CA HIS A 270 -8.83 20.45 1.94
C HIS A 270 -10.32 20.80 1.94
N ARG A 271 -11.23 19.82 2.16
CA ARG A 271 -12.68 20.06 2.32
C ARG A 271 -12.98 20.86 3.60
N MET A 272 -12.25 20.59 4.69
CA MET A 272 -12.29 21.39 5.92
C MET A 272 -11.61 22.76 5.77
N ARG A 273 -10.69 22.95 4.82
CA ARG A 273 -10.10 24.25 4.43
C ARG A 273 -10.95 25.00 3.37
N GLY A 274 -12.25 24.72 3.26
CA GLY A 274 -13.24 25.47 2.47
C GLY A 274 -13.36 25.09 0.98
N ARG A 275 -12.26 24.62 0.39
CA ARG A 275 -12.14 24.31 -1.05
C ARG A 275 -13.10 23.20 -1.49
N ALA A 276 -13.68 23.33 -2.69
CA ALA A 276 -14.30 22.19 -3.36
C ALA A 276 -13.28 21.07 -3.61
N VAL A 277 -13.61 19.84 -3.22
CA VAL A 277 -12.71 18.67 -3.34
C VAL A 277 -13.29 17.62 -4.27
N LEU A 278 -12.67 17.46 -5.44
CA LEU A 278 -12.95 16.33 -6.33
C LEU A 278 -11.90 15.23 -6.11
N TRP A 279 -12.30 14.17 -5.43
CA TRP A 279 -11.58 12.90 -5.42
C TRP A 279 -12.36 11.89 -6.26
N THR A 280 -11.95 11.71 -7.51
CA THR A 280 -12.69 10.89 -8.51
C THR A 280 -12.35 9.41 -8.33
N PRO A 281 -13.31 8.55 -7.93
CA PRO A 281 -13.11 7.12 -7.80
C PRO A 281 -13.30 6.39 -9.14
N GLY A 282 -12.79 5.17 -9.23
CA GLY A 282 -13.06 4.32 -10.38
C GLY A 282 -12.23 3.05 -10.41
N THR A 283 -12.41 2.24 -11.46
CA THR A 283 -11.75 0.94 -11.64
C THR A 283 -11.13 0.76 -13.02
N ASP A 284 -10.06 -0.02 -13.09
CA ASP A 284 -9.33 -0.32 -14.33
C ASP A 284 -9.72 -1.71 -14.86
N HIS A 285 -10.08 -1.77 -16.14
CA HIS A 285 -10.33 -3.01 -16.90
C HIS A 285 -9.12 -3.94 -16.92
N ALA A 286 -7.91 -3.41 -16.70
CA ALA A 286 -6.65 -4.10 -16.52
C ALA A 286 -6.19 -5.02 -17.66
N GLY A 287 -6.87 -5.01 -18.81
CA GLY A 287 -6.55 -5.75 -20.03
C GLY A 287 -6.10 -7.19 -19.76
N ILE A 288 -4.81 -7.44 -20.00
CA ILE A 288 -4.11 -8.72 -19.83
C ILE A 288 -4.35 -9.39 -18.45
N ALA A 289 -4.45 -8.60 -17.38
CA ALA A 289 -4.54 -9.15 -16.02
C ALA A 289 -5.94 -9.69 -15.68
N THR A 290 -6.99 -9.06 -16.23
CA THR A 290 -8.39 -9.49 -16.11
C THR A 290 -8.70 -10.62 -17.10
N GLN A 291 -8.20 -10.52 -18.34
CA GLN A 291 -8.27 -11.62 -19.30
C GLN A 291 -7.68 -12.92 -18.71
N LEU A 292 -6.52 -12.86 -18.06
CA LEU A 292 -5.90 -14.01 -17.39
C LEU A 292 -6.72 -14.57 -16.21
N GLN A 293 -7.65 -13.82 -15.60
CA GLN A 293 -8.59 -14.40 -14.62
C GLN A 293 -9.73 -15.13 -15.33
N VAL A 294 -10.31 -14.53 -16.36
CA VAL A 294 -11.40 -15.12 -17.16
C VAL A 294 -10.94 -16.40 -17.87
N GLU A 295 -9.72 -16.40 -18.43
CA GLU A 295 -9.09 -17.59 -19.02
C GLU A 295 -8.91 -18.72 -18.00
N LYS A 296 -8.58 -18.43 -16.74
CA LYS A 296 -8.46 -19.45 -15.68
C LYS A 296 -9.80 -20.07 -15.31
N LEU A 297 -10.90 -19.31 -15.37
CA LEU A 297 -12.25 -19.83 -15.20
C LEU A 297 -12.63 -20.75 -16.38
N ILE A 298 -12.37 -20.31 -17.62
CA ILE A 298 -12.62 -21.08 -18.85
C ILE A 298 -11.81 -22.40 -18.86
N VAL A 299 -10.54 -22.37 -18.43
CA VAL A 299 -9.71 -23.58 -18.32
C VAL A 299 -10.21 -24.50 -17.19
N ALA A 300 -10.77 -23.97 -16.10
CA ALA A 300 -11.41 -24.77 -15.05
C ALA A 300 -12.73 -25.44 -15.51
N GLU A 301 -13.40 -24.89 -16.52
CA GLU A 301 -14.51 -25.55 -17.24
C GLU A 301 -14.05 -26.66 -18.21
N GLY A 302 -12.73 -26.85 -18.40
CA GLY A 302 -12.17 -27.76 -19.39
C GLY A 302 -12.17 -27.21 -20.83
N LYS A 303 -12.29 -25.89 -20.98
CA LYS A 303 -12.38 -25.18 -22.27
C LYS A 303 -11.15 -24.29 -22.52
N ARG A 304 -11.06 -23.70 -23.71
CA ARG A 304 -10.10 -22.64 -24.05
C ARG A 304 -10.70 -21.62 -25.02
N ARG A 305 -10.00 -20.51 -25.26
CA ARG A 305 -10.26 -19.65 -26.43
C ARG A 305 -10.08 -20.46 -27.73
N GLY A 306 -10.97 -20.26 -28.69
CA GLY A 306 -10.79 -20.68 -30.08
C GLY A 306 -11.00 -19.48 -31.00
N SER A 307 -10.17 -19.31 -32.02
CA SER A 307 -10.33 -18.19 -32.95
C SER A 307 -11.53 -18.42 -33.88
N ASP A 308 -12.05 -17.36 -34.51
CA ASP A 308 -13.21 -17.50 -35.38
C ASP A 308 -12.86 -18.32 -36.65
N GLU A 309 -11.61 -18.29 -37.09
CA GLU A 309 -11.08 -19.17 -38.15
C GLU A 309 -11.02 -20.64 -37.70
N GLU A 310 -10.59 -20.93 -36.47
CA GLU A 310 -10.58 -22.28 -35.91
C GLU A 310 -12.02 -22.82 -35.75
N ILE A 311 -12.92 -21.98 -35.25
CA ILE A 311 -14.33 -22.31 -35.06
C ILE A 311 -15.03 -22.54 -36.41
N SER A 312 -14.71 -21.77 -37.46
CA SER A 312 -15.19 -22.06 -38.81
C SER A 312 -14.55 -23.33 -39.36
N ALA A 313 -13.23 -23.49 -39.27
CA ALA A 313 -12.53 -24.68 -39.75
C ALA A 313 -13.13 -25.97 -39.19
N ILE A 314 -13.47 -26.03 -37.89
CA ILE A 314 -14.11 -27.22 -37.28
C ILE A 314 -15.57 -27.42 -37.77
N ARG A 315 -16.29 -26.35 -38.12
CA ARG A 315 -17.64 -26.43 -38.73
C ARG A 315 -17.59 -26.87 -40.20
N ASP A 316 -16.52 -26.51 -40.91
CA ASP A 316 -16.35 -26.73 -42.34
C ASP A 316 -15.52 -28.00 -42.66
N ASP A 317 -14.82 -28.56 -41.66
CA ASP A 317 -13.98 -29.76 -41.77
C ASP A 317 -14.80 -31.01 -42.12
N VAL A 318 -14.75 -31.36 -43.41
CA VAL A 318 -15.41 -32.51 -44.04
C VAL A 318 -14.82 -33.86 -43.59
N THR A 319 -13.67 -33.87 -42.90
CA THR A 319 -13.09 -35.10 -42.33
C THR A 319 -13.75 -35.51 -41.01
N ILE A 320 -14.44 -34.58 -40.33
CA ILE A 320 -15.25 -34.88 -39.14
C ILE A 320 -16.59 -35.46 -39.61
N THR A 321 -16.67 -36.78 -39.70
CA THR A 321 -17.85 -37.53 -40.18
C THR A 321 -18.93 -37.76 -39.12
N SER A 322 -18.69 -37.33 -37.88
CA SER A 322 -19.58 -37.48 -36.73
C SER A 322 -19.98 -36.10 -36.19
N GLU A 323 -21.27 -35.81 -36.15
CA GLU A 323 -21.79 -34.55 -35.61
C GLU A 323 -21.55 -34.46 -34.08
N ASP A 324 -21.58 -35.58 -33.38
CA ASP A 324 -21.28 -35.63 -31.94
C ASP A 324 -19.81 -35.23 -31.68
N ASP A 325 -18.86 -35.73 -32.48
CA ASP A 325 -17.43 -35.36 -32.40
C ASP A 325 -17.20 -33.89 -32.75
N ARG A 326 -17.98 -33.35 -33.70
CA ARG A 326 -17.96 -31.95 -34.11
C ARG A 326 -18.45 -31.04 -32.99
N VAL A 327 -19.54 -31.41 -32.33
CA VAL A 327 -20.06 -30.72 -31.14
C VAL A 327 -19.04 -30.82 -29.99
N GLU A 328 -18.46 -31.99 -29.70
CA GLU A 328 -17.48 -32.15 -28.61
C GLU A 328 -16.20 -31.31 -28.83
N LYS A 329 -15.78 -31.11 -30.09
CA LYS A 329 -14.69 -30.18 -30.45
C LYS A 329 -15.09 -28.72 -30.22
N LEU A 330 -16.28 -28.32 -30.67
CA LEU A 330 -16.76 -26.93 -30.55
C LEU A 330 -17.10 -26.54 -29.10
N GLU A 331 -17.65 -27.44 -28.29
CA GLU A 331 -17.99 -27.17 -26.88
C GLU A 331 -16.78 -26.85 -26.00
N LYS A 332 -15.58 -27.28 -26.41
CA LYS A 332 -14.29 -26.98 -25.76
C LYS A 332 -13.73 -25.61 -26.15
N LEU A 333 -14.32 -24.93 -27.12
CA LEU A 333 -13.93 -23.59 -27.56
C LEU A 333 -14.89 -22.53 -27.02
N VAL A 334 -14.32 -21.36 -26.74
CA VAL A 334 -15.02 -20.13 -26.40
C VAL A 334 -14.67 -19.11 -27.48
N SER A 335 -15.68 -18.57 -28.15
CA SER A 335 -15.54 -17.51 -29.15
C SER A 335 -15.26 -16.15 -28.49
N ARG A 336 -14.90 -15.14 -29.31
CA ARG A 336 -14.63 -13.79 -28.81
C ARG A 336 -15.82 -13.19 -28.05
N ASP A 337 -17.04 -13.39 -28.54
CA ASP A 337 -18.26 -12.85 -27.93
C ASP A 337 -18.59 -13.49 -26.58
N ASP A 338 -18.56 -14.83 -26.46
CA ASP A 338 -18.79 -15.53 -25.18
C ASP A 338 -17.69 -15.19 -24.16
N PHE A 339 -16.45 -14.99 -24.61
CA PHE A 339 -15.39 -14.49 -23.75
C PHE A 339 -15.65 -13.05 -23.26
N LEU A 340 -16.07 -12.13 -24.14
CA LEU A 340 -16.37 -10.75 -23.79
C LEU A 340 -17.54 -10.66 -22.80
N ASP A 341 -18.61 -11.44 -23.02
CA ASP A 341 -19.75 -11.57 -22.11
C ASP A 341 -19.32 -12.03 -20.71
N ARG A 342 -18.43 -13.03 -20.63
CA ARG A 342 -17.85 -13.50 -19.36
C ARG A 342 -16.95 -12.46 -18.71
N ALA A 343 -16.16 -11.71 -19.48
CA ALA A 343 -15.30 -10.65 -18.96
C ALA A 343 -16.10 -9.47 -18.40
N TRP A 344 -17.22 -9.08 -19.02
CA TRP A 344 -18.14 -8.09 -18.48
C TRP A 344 -18.80 -8.56 -17.17
N ARG A 345 -19.32 -9.80 -17.10
CA ARG A 345 -19.89 -10.36 -15.86
C ARG A 345 -18.85 -10.43 -14.74
N TYR A 346 -17.62 -10.85 -15.05
CA TYR A 346 -16.51 -10.84 -14.09
C TYR A 346 -16.16 -9.42 -13.61
N LYS A 347 -16.20 -8.42 -14.51
CA LYS A 347 -16.03 -7.01 -14.14
C LYS A 347 -17.15 -6.50 -13.23
N GLU A 348 -18.39 -6.91 -13.44
CA GLU A 348 -19.52 -6.55 -12.57
C GLU A 348 -19.35 -7.15 -11.16
N GLU A 349 -19.07 -8.45 -11.07
CA GLU A 349 -18.84 -9.15 -9.80
C GLU A 349 -17.65 -8.59 -9.00
N GLN A 350 -16.48 -8.42 -9.65
CA GLN A 350 -15.28 -7.95 -8.95
C GLN A 350 -15.27 -6.43 -8.75
N GLY A 351 -15.85 -5.66 -9.67
CA GLY A 351 -15.94 -4.20 -9.58
C GLY A 351 -16.80 -3.75 -8.40
N GLY A 352 -17.99 -4.32 -8.22
CA GLY A 352 -18.84 -4.04 -7.08
C GLY A 352 -18.13 -4.34 -5.75
N ALA A 353 -17.48 -5.50 -5.63
CA ALA A 353 -16.73 -5.88 -4.44
C ALA A 353 -15.53 -4.94 -4.16
N ILE A 354 -14.83 -4.45 -5.20
CA ILE A 354 -13.75 -3.46 -5.06
C ILE A 354 -14.32 -2.14 -4.53
N THR A 355 -15.39 -1.63 -5.14
CA THR A 355 -16.02 -0.37 -4.75
C THR A 355 -16.58 -0.44 -3.32
N ASP A 356 -17.18 -1.56 -2.90
CA ASP A 356 -17.56 -1.80 -1.51
C ASP A 356 -16.35 -1.84 -0.54
N GLN A 357 -15.20 -2.40 -0.95
CA GLN A 357 -13.98 -2.38 -0.14
C GLN A 357 -13.39 -0.97 0.02
N LEU A 358 -13.49 -0.10 -1.00
CA LEU A 358 -13.07 1.31 -0.90
C LEU A 358 -14.01 2.13 0.00
N ARG A 359 -15.32 1.80 -0.01
CA ARG A 359 -16.36 2.40 0.84
C ARG A 359 -16.22 2.07 2.33
N ALA A 360 -15.19 1.31 2.74
CA ALA A 360 -14.79 1.16 4.14
C ALA A 360 -14.20 2.45 4.78
N GLY A 361 -14.10 3.57 4.05
CA GLY A 361 -13.78 4.87 4.66
C GLY A 361 -13.45 6.04 3.72
N ALA A 362 -13.35 5.84 2.41
CA ALA A 362 -13.02 6.89 1.45
C ALA A 362 -14.16 7.94 1.29
N SER A 363 -13.86 9.24 1.44
CA SER A 363 -14.78 10.34 1.11
C SER A 363 -14.68 10.79 -0.36
N ALA A 364 -14.58 9.81 -1.27
CA ALA A 364 -14.53 10.00 -2.71
C ALA A 364 -15.91 10.31 -3.30
N ASP A 365 -15.97 10.98 -4.44
CA ASP A 365 -17.23 11.31 -5.12
C ASP A 365 -17.74 10.12 -5.96
N TRP A 366 -18.51 9.25 -5.32
CA TRP A 366 -19.16 8.10 -5.96
C TRP A 366 -20.18 8.47 -7.03
N THR A 367 -20.63 9.72 -7.14
CA THR A 367 -21.51 10.14 -8.24
C THR A 367 -20.74 10.26 -9.57
N ARG A 368 -19.43 10.48 -9.47
CA ARG A 368 -18.47 10.55 -10.58
C ARG A 368 -17.61 9.29 -10.70
N GLU A 369 -18.10 8.13 -10.23
CA GLU A 369 -17.39 6.85 -10.41
C GLU A 369 -17.18 6.55 -11.92
N ARG A 370 -15.97 6.14 -12.28
CA ARG A 370 -15.56 5.85 -13.67
C ARG A 370 -15.02 4.44 -13.83
N PHE A 371 -15.12 3.91 -15.05
CA PHE A 371 -14.47 2.68 -15.45
C PHE A 371 -13.73 2.90 -16.76
N THR A 372 -12.48 2.45 -16.85
CA THR A 372 -11.64 2.73 -18.05
C THR A 372 -12.30 2.38 -19.40
N MET A 373 -13.14 1.33 -19.48
CA MET A 373 -13.94 0.98 -20.66
C MET A 373 -15.43 1.37 -20.56
N ASP A 374 -15.79 2.38 -19.76
CA ASP A 374 -17.13 3.00 -19.84
C ASP A 374 -17.30 3.82 -21.15
N PRO A 375 -18.54 4.19 -21.56
CA PRO A 375 -18.75 4.86 -22.84
C PRO A 375 -18.10 6.23 -22.98
N ASP A 376 -17.86 6.95 -21.89
CA ASP A 376 -17.26 8.29 -21.91
C ASP A 376 -15.73 8.18 -21.98
N MET A 377 -15.14 7.37 -21.10
CA MET A 377 -13.72 7.03 -21.13
C MET A 377 -13.31 6.41 -22.48
N SER A 378 -14.18 5.57 -23.08
CA SER A 378 -13.93 4.97 -24.40
C SER A 378 -13.95 5.98 -25.55
N ARG A 379 -14.79 7.03 -25.51
CA ARG A 379 -14.69 8.14 -26.47
C ARG A 379 -13.36 8.87 -26.32
N GLY A 380 -12.91 9.10 -25.08
CA GLY A 380 -11.59 9.65 -24.77
C GLY A 380 -10.44 8.86 -25.40
N VAL A 381 -10.47 7.53 -25.26
CA VAL A 381 -9.45 6.63 -25.83
C VAL A 381 -9.39 6.68 -27.35
N VAL A 382 -10.56 6.67 -28.00
CA VAL A 382 -10.64 6.77 -29.47
C VAL A 382 -10.15 8.14 -29.96
N GLU A 383 -10.59 9.23 -29.34
CA GLU A 383 -10.17 10.59 -29.72
C GLU A 383 -8.66 10.81 -29.50
N ALA A 384 -8.10 10.27 -28.42
CA ALA A 384 -6.65 10.30 -28.16
C ALA A 384 -5.86 9.57 -29.26
N PHE A 385 -6.31 8.38 -29.68
CA PHE A 385 -5.66 7.64 -30.77
C PHE A 385 -5.72 8.42 -32.08
N VAL A 386 -6.90 8.92 -32.48
CA VAL A 386 -7.08 9.67 -33.73
C VAL A 386 -6.21 10.94 -33.72
N ARG A 387 -6.24 11.75 -32.65
CA ARG A 387 -5.41 12.97 -32.54
C ARG A 387 -3.91 12.71 -32.59
N LEU A 388 -3.43 11.61 -32.01
CA LEU A 388 -2.00 11.25 -32.04
C LEU A 388 -1.60 10.67 -33.41
N TYR A 389 -2.48 9.95 -34.09
CA TYR A 389 -2.25 9.49 -35.46
C TYR A 389 -2.22 10.66 -36.46
N ASP A 390 -3.17 11.58 -36.40
CA ASP A 390 -3.25 12.75 -37.29
C ASP A 390 -2.02 13.69 -37.13
N ARG A 391 -1.36 13.66 -35.97
CA ARG A 391 -0.09 14.35 -35.69
C ARG A 391 1.17 13.56 -36.11
N GLY A 392 1.00 12.35 -36.65
CA GLY A 392 2.11 11.44 -36.99
C GLY A 392 2.87 10.89 -35.78
N LEU A 393 2.29 10.95 -34.58
CA LEU A 393 2.86 10.41 -33.34
C LEU A 393 2.52 8.93 -33.15
N ILE A 394 1.37 8.47 -33.64
CA ILE A 394 1.07 7.03 -33.76
C ILE A 394 1.46 6.52 -35.16
N TYR A 395 2.04 5.33 -35.23
CA TYR A 395 2.36 4.64 -36.48
C TYR A 395 2.27 3.11 -36.34
N ARG A 396 2.06 2.40 -37.45
CA ARG A 396 2.19 0.92 -37.53
C ARG A 396 3.58 0.58 -38.07
N GLY A 397 4.29 -0.37 -37.45
CA GLY A 397 5.66 -0.71 -37.83
C GLY A 397 6.06 -2.14 -37.47
N THR A 398 7.11 -2.66 -38.12
CA THR A 398 7.67 -3.99 -37.85
C THR A 398 8.78 -3.89 -36.81
N TYR A 399 8.65 -4.62 -35.70
CA TYR A 399 9.59 -4.56 -34.58
C TYR A 399 9.74 -5.92 -33.89
N MET A 400 10.85 -6.11 -33.18
CA MET A 400 11.08 -7.29 -32.33
C MET A 400 10.36 -7.09 -31.00
N VAL A 401 9.20 -7.70 -30.81
CA VAL A 401 8.44 -7.59 -29.55
C VAL A 401 8.81 -8.70 -28.57
N ASN A 402 8.73 -8.39 -27.28
CA ASN A 402 8.62 -9.39 -26.24
C ASN A 402 7.25 -10.07 -26.38
N TRP A 403 7.22 -11.32 -26.84
CA TRP A 403 6.00 -12.10 -26.98
C TRP A 403 5.82 -13.03 -25.79
N SER A 404 4.60 -13.09 -25.23
CA SER A 404 4.16 -14.11 -24.31
C SER A 404 3.46 -15.23 -25.08
N PRO A 405 4.04 -16.44 -25.17
CA PRO A 405 3.38 -17.57 -25.83
C PRO A 405 2.15 -18.07 -25.05
N GLY A 406 2.20 -18.01 -23.71
CA GLY A 406 1.13 -18.49 -22.83
C GLY A 406 -0.10 -17.60 -22.82
N LEU A 407 0.05 -16.29 -23.02
CA LEU A 407 -1.05 -15.32 -23.09
C LEU A 407 -1.41 -14.97 -24.56
N MET A 408 -0.56 -15.38 -25.51
CA MET A 408 -0.63 -15.11 -26.94
C MET A 408 -0.72 -13.61 -27.28
N THR A 409 0.16 -12.79 -26.68
CA THR A 409 0.24 -11.35 -26.91
C THR A 409 1.66 -10.81 -26.78
N ALA A 410 1.94 -9.69 -27.46
CA ALA A 410 3.05 -8.82 -27.12
C ALA A 410 2.91 -8.25 -25.70
N VAL A 411 4.04 -8.01 -25.02
CA VAL A 411 4.14 -7.33 -23.72
C VAL A 411 5.23 -6.25 -23.79
N SER A 412 5.16 -5.24 -22.93
CA SER A 412 6.17 -4.17 -22.88
C SER A 412 7.45 -4.59 -22.13
N ASP A 413 8.58 -3.92 -22.37
CA ASP A 413 9.85 -4.14 -21.66
C ASP A 413 9.72 -4.08 -20.13
N LEU A 414 8.72 -3.35 -19.62
CA LEU A 414 8.44 -3.22 -18.18
C LEU A 414 7.65 -4.40 -17.60
N GLU A 415 6.97 -5.19 -18.45
CA GLU A 415 6.19 -6.38 -18.08
C GLU A 415 7.04 -7.67 -18.09
N VAL A 416 8.34 -7.55 -18.42
CA VAL A 416 9.33 -8.64 -18.41
C VAL A 416 10.12 -8.60 -17.10
N GLU A 417 9.99 -9.64 -16.29
CA GLU A 417 10.86 -9.88 -15.14
C GLU A 417 12.02 -10.81 -15.56
N TYR A 418 13.17 -10.72 -14.88
CA TYR A 418 14.36 -11.51 -15.23
C TYR A 418 14.80 -12.40 -14.07
N SER A 419 15.01 -13.67 -14.35
CA SER A 419 15.55 -14.67 -13.43
C SER A 419 16.95 -15.12 -13.86
N GLU A 420 17.83 -15.40 -12.89
CA GLU A 420 19.08 -16.12 -13.14
C GLU A 420 18.81 -17.62 -12.98
N GLU A 421 19.06 -18.40 -14.03
CA GLU A 421 18.74 -19.83 -14.10
C GLU A 421 19.94 -20.65 -14.62
N GLU A 422 20.11 -21.86 -14.12
CA GLU A 422 21.14 -22.79 -14.62
C GLU A 422 20.76 -23.33 -16.00
N GLY A 423 21.47 -22.86 -17.02
CA GLY A 423 21.28 -23.27 -18.41
C GLY A 423 22.50 -23.98 -19.00
N ARG A 424 22.49 -24.09 -20.33
CA ARG A 424 23.53 -24.75 -21.13
C ARG A 424 24.01 -23.81 -22.24
N LEU A 425 25.28 -23.89 -22.57
CA LEU A 425 25.89 -23.27 -23.74
C LEU A 425 26.38 -24.39 -24.66
N TYR A 426 25.79 -24.45 -25.85
CA TYR A 426 25.94 -25.50 -26.84
C TYR A 426 26.94 -25.07 -27.92
N TYR A 427 27.90 -25.93 -28.25
CA TYR A 427 28.98 -25.65 -29.20
C TYR A 427 28.89 -26.61 -30.38
N PHE A 428 28.77 -26.07 -31.59
CA PHE A 428 28.44 -26.84 -32.80
C PHE A 428 29.12 -26.27 -34.05
N LYS A 429 29.02 -26.99 -35.16
CA LYS A 429 29.79 -26.76 -36.40
C LYS A 429 28.90 -26.18 -37.50
N TYR A 430 29.34 -25.07 -38.09
CA TYR A 430 28.83 -24.49 -39.32
C TYR A 430 29.77 -24.86 -40.48
N VAL A 431 29.39 -25.82 -41.32
CA VAL A 431 30.26 -26.36 -42.40
C VAL A 431 30.44 -25.33 -43.51
N VAL A 432 31.68 -25.13 -43.99
CA VAL A 432 31.99 -24.19 -45.10
C VAL A 432 31.62 -24.81 -46.45
N GLU A 433 30.86 -24.08 -47.28
CA GLU A 433 30.25 -24.59 -48.50
C GLU A 433 31.28 -24.96 -49.58
N ASP A 434 32.35 -24.18 -49.74
CA ASP A 434 33.36 -24.35 -50.81
C ASP A 434 34.33 -25.53 -50.60
N GLY A 435 34.21 -26.30 -49.50
CA GLY A 435 34.95 -27.55 -49.28
C GLY A 435 36.47 -27.45 -49.41
N GLY A 436 37.16 -26.86 -48.41
CA GLY A 436 38.61 -26.71 -48.43
C GLY A 436 39.38 -28.04 -48.49
N GLU A 437 39.99 -28.37 -49.63
CA GLU A 437 40.95 -29.48 -49.77
C GLU A 437 42.32 -29.16 -49.11
N GLY A 438 42.28 -28.85 -47.81
CA GLY A 438 43.44 -28.58 -46.97
C GLY A 438 44.23 -29.86 -46.63
N LYS A 439 45.15 -30.26 -47.50
CA LYS A 439 46.20 -31.23 -47.13
C LYS A 439 47.28 -30.55 -46.27
N GLY A 440 46.95 -30.29 -45.01
CA GLY A 440 47.85 -29.68 -44.02
C GLY A 440 47.64 -30.22 -42.61
N GLU A 441 48.70 -30.25 -41.81
CA GLU A 441 48.70 -30.80 -40.44
C GLU A 441 48.23 -29.76 -39.41
N VAL A 442 47.06 -29.14 -39.66
CA VAL A 442 46.44 -28.13 -38.79
C VAL A 442 44.94 -28.42 -38.62
N GLU A 443 44.47 -28.48 -37.37
CA GLU A 443 43.04 -28.66 -37.07
C GLU A 443 42.26 -27.36 -37.34
N GLY A 444 41.42 -27.31 -38.39
CA GLY A 444 40.48 -26.19 -38.55
C GLY A 444 39.69 -26.06 -39.86
N GLU A 445 40.22 -26.48 -41.01
CA GLU A 445 39.81 -25.93 -42.33
C GLU A 445 38.45 -26.39 -42.94
N GLY A 446 37.52 -26.92 -42.13
CA GLY A 446 36.22 -27.44 -42.61
C GLY A 446 34.96 -26.75 -42.10
N TYR A 447 35.02 -26.02 -40.98
CA TYR A 447 33.82 -25.47 -40.32
C TYR A 447 34.13 -24.29 -39.40
N ILE A 448 33.12 -23.45 -39.14
CA ILE A 448 33.15 -22.43 -38.08
C ILE A 448 32.53 -23.03 -36.81
N PRO A 449 33.21 -23.01 -35.65
CA PRO A 449 32.62 -23.39 -34.38
C PRO A 449 31.78 -22.23 -33.82
N VAL A 450 30.49 -22.44 -33.56
CA VAL A 450 29.57 -21.44 -33.00
C VAL A 450 29.08 -21.89 -31.62
N ALA A 451 28.88 -20.93 -30.71
CA ALA A 451 28.28 -21.16 -29.40
C ALA A 451 26.87 -20.53 -29.30
N THR A 452 25.90 -21.22 -28.69
CA THR A 452 24.58 -20.63 -28.39
C THR A 452 23.88 -21.26 -27.19
N THR A 453 22.99 -20.52 -26.54
CA THR A 453 22.05 -21.01 -25.53
C THR A 453 20.74 -21.57 -26.11
N ARG A 454 20.48 -21.31 -27.40
CA ARG A 454 19.20 -21.56 -28.10
C ARG A 454 19.37 -22.31 -29.44
N PRO A 455 19.83 -23.57 -29.45
CA PRO A 455 20.07 -24.28 -30.72
C PRO A 455 18.78 -24.50 -31.53
N GLU A 456 17.60 -24.52 -30.91
CA GLU A 456 16.31 -24.60 -31.62
C GLU A 456 16.07 -23.44 -32.62
N THR A 457 16.75 -22.30 -32.42
CA THR A 457 16.62 -21.13 -33.29
C THR A 457 17.48 -21.21 -34.56
N ILE A 458 18.37 -22.21 -34.70
CA ILE A 458 19.31 -22.36 -35.83
C ILE A 458 18.61 -22.33 -37.20
N PHE A 459 17.39 -22.88 -37.30
CA PHE A 459 16.59 -22.85 -38.52
C PHE A 459 16.31 -21.42 -39.04
N GLY A 460 16.36 -20.41 -38.18
CA GLY A 460 16.14 -19.00 -38.51
C GLY A 460 17.43 -18.21 -38.80
N ASP A 461 18.61 -18.83 -38.70
CA ASP A 461 19.90 -18.13 -38.83
C ASP A 461 20.09 -17.59 -40.26
N THR A 462 20.43 -16.31 -40.44
CA THR A 462 20.66 -15.71 -41.77
C THR A 462 22.06 -15.18 -42.02
N ALA A 463 22.92 -15.18 -40.99
CA ALA A 463 24.38 -15.11 -41.14
C ALA A 463 25.10 -15.80 -39.97
N VAL A 464 26.40 -16.05 -40.12
CA VAL A 464 27.32 -16.24 -38.99
C VAL A 464 28.20 -15.00 -38.91
N CYS A 465 28.27 -14.36 -37.75
CA CYS A 465 29.08 -13.17 -37.52
C CYS A 465 30.33 -13.49 -36.70
N VAL A 466 31.46 -12.90 -37.08
CA VAL A 466 32.74 -12.98 -36.36
C VAL A 466 33.29 -11.58 -36.08
N ASN A 467 34.23 -11.44 -35.15
CA ASN A 467 34.88 -10.14 -34.97
C ASN A 467 35.85 -9.85 -36.13
N PRO A 468 35.87 -8.66 -36.75
CA PRO A 468 36.79 -8.33 -37.85
C PRO A 468 38.28 -8.33 -37.45
N LYS A 469 38.58 -8.41 -36.14
CA LYS A 469 39.94 -8.49 -35.59
C LYS A 469 40.32 -9.92 -35.14
N ASP A 470 39.45 -10.91 -35.37
CA ASP A 470 39.70 -12.29 -34.96
C ASP A 470 40.45 -13.08 -36.04
N GLU A 471 41.77 -13.14 -35.90
CA GLU A 471 42.68 -13.85 -36.81
C GLU A 471 42.25 -15.31 -37.08
N ARG A 472 41.52 -15.95 -36.14
CA ARG A 472 40.94 -17.31 -36.31
C ARG A 472 39.96 -17.39 -37.47
N TYR A 473 39.20 -16.32 -37.74
CA TYR A 473 38.05 -16.33 -38.65
C TYR A 473 38.08 -15.26 -39.75
N MET A 474 39.02 -14.30 -39.70
CA MET A 474 39.15 -13.26 -40.74
C MET A 474 39.21 -13.82 -42.17
N HIS A 475 39.83 -14.99 -42.36
CA HIS A 475 39.97 -15.68 -43.65
C HIS A 475 38.67 -16.38 -44.15
N LEU A 476 37.59 -16.32 -43.37
CA LEU A 476 36.27 -16.87 -43.70
C LEU A 476 35.21 -15.79 -43.94
N ILE A 477 35.50 -14.52 -43.64
CA ILE A 477 34.59 -13.40 -43.90
C ILE A 477 34.25 -13.34 -45.41
N GLY A 478 32.96 -13.25 -45.73
CA GLY A 478 32.47 -13.26 -47.12
C GLY A 478 32.31 -14.65 -47.74
N LYS A 479 32.79 -15.73 -47.11
CA LYS A 479 32.46 -17.11 -47.52
C LYS A 479 31.04 -17.47 -47.11
N ARG A 480 30.60 -18.66 -47.51
CA ARG A 480 29.29 -19.23 -47.15
C ARG A 480 29.42 -20.48 -46.29
N VAL A 481 28.44 -20.68 -45.41
CA VAL A 481 28.34 -21.83 -44.52
C VAL A 481 26.93 -22.43 -44.55
N LEU A 482 26.83 -23.74 -44.32
CA LEU A 482 25.58 -24.49 -44.34
C LEU A 482 24.94 -24.52 -42.96
N VAL A 483 23.66 -24.12 -42.87
CA VAL A 483 22.86 -24.15 -41.63
C VAL A 483 22.61 -25.60 -41.20
N PRO A 484 23.03 -26.02 -39.99
CA PRO A 484 22.79 -27.38 -39.49
C PRO A 484 21.33 -27.82 -39.58
N MET A 485 21.12 -29.07 -39.98
CA MET A 485 19.81 -29.76 -40.06
C MET A 485 18.74 -29.09 -40.96
N SER A 486 19.08 -28.03 -41.71
CA SER A 486 18.13 -27.21 -42.48
C SER A 486 17.67 -27.78 -43.84
N SER A 487 17.91 -29.07 -44.11
CA SER A 487 17.49 -29.75 -45.34
C SER A 487 15.96 -29.82 -45.42
N THR A 488 15.38 -29.19 -46.45
CA THR A 488 13.94 -28.81 -46.45
C THR A 488 12.95 -29.93 -46.76
N ASN A 489 13.38 -31.18 -46.93
CA ASN A 489 12.51 -32.37 -47.03
C ASN A 489 13.28 -33.64 -46.64
N ASP A 490 12.76 -34.41 -45.68
CA ASP A 490 13.34 -35.69 -45.23
C ASP A 490 13.19 -36.82 -46.26
N GLU A 491 12.33 -36.68 -47.29
CA GLU A 491 12.01 -37.74 -48.26
C GLU A 491 12.66 -37.57 -49.65
N ASP A 492 13.13 -36.36 -50.01
CA ASP A 492 13.54 -36.00 -51.39
C ASP A 492 14.98 -35.42 -51.52
N GLY A 493 15.77 -35.41 -50.44
CA GLY A 493 17.21 -35.09 -50.50
C GLY A 493 17.56 -33.62 -50.76
N GLY A 494 16.77 -32.67 -50.24
CA GLY A 494 17.02 -31.23 -50.40
C GLY A 494 18.32 -30.75 -49.76
N SER A 495 19.04 -29.86 -50.45
CA SER A 495 20.30 -29.26 -49.98
C SER A 495 20.11 -28.41 -48.72
N PRO A 496 21.05 -28.40 -47.76
CA PRO A 496 21.02 -27.49 -46.61
C PRO A 496 21.01 -26.01 -47.04
N ARG A 497 20.38 -25.16 -46.22
CA ARG A 497 20.31 -23.72 -46.46
C ARG A 497 21.67 -23.07 -46.24
N SER A 498 22.23 -22.44 -47.29
CA SER A 498 23.51 -21.74 -47.26
C SER A 498 23.36 -20.26 -46.85
N ILE A 499 24.20 -19.77 -45.93
CA ILE A 499 24.20 -18.40 -45.41
C ILE A 499 25.62 -17.76 -45.42
N PRO A 500 25.74 -16.42 -45.52
CA PRO A 500 27.03 -15.74 -45.52
C PRO A 500 27.70 -15.69 -44.13
N VAL A 501 29.03 -15.56 -44.14
CA VAL A 501 29.84 -15.17 -42.98
C VAL A 501 30.09 -13.66 -43.04
N ILE A 502 29.65 -12.92 -42.03
CA ILE A 502 29.79 -11.46 -41.90
C ILE A 502 30.74 -11.10 -40.74
N ALA A 503 31.10 -9.83 -40.62
CA ALA A 503 31.98 -9.37 -39.55
C ALA A 503 31.47 -8.09 -38.86
N ASP A 504 31.46 -8.08 -37.52
CA ASP A 504 31.06 -6.94 -36.70
C ASP A 504 31.84 -6.89 -35.38
N GLU A 505 32.14 -5.69 -34.89
CA GLU A 505 32.81 -5.50 -33.59
C GLU A 505 31.89 -5.84 -32.39
N TYR A 506 30.58 -5.99 -32.61
CA TYR A 506 29.63 -6.51 -31.62
C TYR A 506 29.99 -7.92 -31.11
N VAL A 507 30.61 -8.76 -31.94
CA VAL A 507 30.96 -10.13 -31.54
C VAL A 507 32.19 -10.13 -30.63
N ASP A 508 32.00 -10.54 -29.37
CA ASP A 508 33.09 -10.74 -28.42
C ASP A 508 33.97 -11.94 -28.83
N MET A 509 35.29 -11.72 -28.89
CA MET A 509 36.29 -12.72 -29.22
C MET A 509 36.56 -13.71 -28.08
N GLU A 510 36.34 -13.30 -26.82
CA GLU A 510 36.56 -14.13 -25.64
C GLU A 510 35.31 -14.98 -25.29
N PHE A 511 34.11 -14.54 -25.68
CA PHE A 511 32.88 -15.27 -25.40
C PHE A 511 32.65 -16.47 -26.33
N GLY A 512 32.39 -17.64 -25.73
CA GLY A 512 32.00 -18.86 -26.45
C GLY A 512 33.10 -19.38 -27.36
N THR A 513 33.06 -18.98 -28.64
CA THR A 513 34.05 -19.34 -29.67
C THR A 513 34.68 -18.13 -30.36
N GLY A 514 34.14 -16.91 -30.22
CA GLY A 514 34.45 -15.76 -31.10
C GLY A 514 33.61 -15.72 -32.39
N ALA A 515 32.68 -16.66 -32.58
CA ALA A 515 31.74 -16.68 -33.70
C ALA A 515 30.30 -16.90 -33.22
N LEU A 516 29.38 -16.08 -33.73
CA LEU A 516 27.99 -15.98 -33.29
C LEU A 516 27.04 -16.29 -34.46
N LYS A 517 26.01 -17.12 -34.23
CA LYS A 517 24.88 -17.24 -35.17
C LYS A 517 24.02 -15.98 -35.10
N ILE A 518 23.57 -15.47 -36.25
CA ILE A 518 22.68 -14.31 -36.32
C ILE A 518 21.29 -14.78 -36.75
N THR A 519 20.31 -14.65 -35.86
CA THR A 519 18.90 -15.06 -36.06
C THR A 519 17.94 -13.86 -35.93
N PRO A 520 17.79 -13.02 -36.96
CA PRO A 520 17.00 -11.77 -36.86
C PRO A 520 15.53 -11.95 -36.51
N GLY A 521 14.98 -13.18 -36.55
CA GLY A 521 13.63 -13.49 -36.11
C GLY A 521 13.44 -13.73 -34.60
N HIS A 522 14.52 -13.97 -33.83
CA HIS A 522 14.46 -14.56 -32.47
C HIS A 522 15.39 -13.95 -31.40
N ASP A 523 16.20 -12.94 -31.74
CA ASP A 523 16.96 -12.12 -30.78
C ASP A 523 16.99 -10.64 -31.19
N VAL A 524 16.94 -9.74 -30.20
CA VAL A 524 16.85 -8.28 -30.40
C VAL A 524 18.13 -7.71 -31.02
N ASN A 525 19.30 -8.22 -30.65
CA ASN A 525 20.59 -7.75 -31.17
C ASN A 525 20.83 -8.29 -32.57
N ASP A 526 20.49 -9.58 -32.79
CA ASP A 526 20.52 -10.19 -34.11
C ASP A 526 19.56 -9.50 -35.09
N TYR A 527 18.43 -8.95 -34.63
CA TYR A 527 17.50 -8.16 -35.44
C TYR A 527 18.10 -6.81 -35.89
N GLU A 528 18.78 -6.08 -35.00
CA GLU A 528 19.45 -4.83 -35.37
C GLU A 528 20.70 -5.08 -36.24
N LEU A 529 21.45 -6.17 -36.02
CA LEU A 529 22.48 -6.63 -36.96
C LEU A 529 21.88 -7.04 -38.31
N GLY A 530 20.72 -7.70 -38.30
CA GLY A 530 19.98 -8.07 -39.51
C GLY A 530 19.65 -6.85 -40.36
N LYS A 531 19.08 -5.80 -39.76
CA LYS A 531 18.87 -4.50 -40.42
C LYS A 531 20.18 -3.87 -40.93
N LYS A 532 21.25 -3.90 -40.13
CA LYS A 532 22.55 -3.29 -40.45
C LYS A 532 23.20 -3.91 -41.69
N TYR A 533 22.98 -5.20 -41.94
CA TYR A 533 23.58 -5.95 -43.06
C TYR A 533 22.57 -6.45 -44.10
N ASP A 534 21.34 -5.91 -44.11
CA ASP A 534 20.24 -6.29 -45.02
C ASP A 534 19.97 -7.81 -45.06
N LEU A 535 20.00 -8.44 -43.89
CA LEU A 535 19.73 -9.87 -43.74
C LEU A 535 18.23 -10.14 -43.65
N GLY A 536 17.79 -11.23 -44.30
CA GLY A 536 16.42 -11.73 -44.17
C GLY A 536 16.04 -12.07 -42.73
N VAL A 537 14.77 -11.87 -42.40
CA VAL A 537 14.15 -12.24 -41.13
C VAL A 537 13.36 -13.53 -41.31
N ILE A 538 13.79 -14.62 -40.68
CA ILE A 538 13.10 -15.92 -40.72
C ILE A 538 12.46 -16.19 -39.35
N ASN A 539 11.13 -16.23 -39.30
CA ASN A 539 10.42 -16.74 -38.13
C ASN A 539 10.29 -18.27 -38.22
N VAL A 540 10.68 -18.98 -37.15
CA VAL A 540 10.65 -20.45 -37.06
C VAL A 540 9.69 -20.97 -35.98
N MET A 541 8.95 -20.08 -35.33
CA MET A 541 7.98 -20.42 -34.28
C MET A 541 6.58 -19.88 -34.59
N ASN A 542 5.57 -20.61 -34.14
CA ASN A 542 4.17 -20.19 -34.11
C ASN A 542 3.92 -19.28 -32.90
N ARG A 543 2.70 -18.69 -32.81
CA ARG A 543 2.31 -17.79 -31.70
C ARG A 543 2.23 -18.47 -30.33
N ASP A 544 2.14 -19.81 -30.28
CA ASP A 544 2.22 -20.62 -29.05
C ASP A 544 3.67 -21.05 -28.72
N ALA A 545 4.64 -20.63 -29.54
CA ALA A 545 6.04 -21.02 -29.51
C ALA A 545 6.31 -22.53 -29.73
N THR A 546 5.41 -23.22 -30.42
CA THR A 546 5.75 -24.44 -31.18
C THR A 546 6.57 -24.09 -32.42
N MET A 547 7.40 -25.01 -32.90
CA MET A 547 8.17 -24.82 -34.13
C MET A 547 7.24 -24.88 -35.37
N ASN A 548 7.50 -24.03 -36.37
CA ASN A 548 6.71 -23.97 -37.60
C ASN A 548 7.36 -24.75 -38.77
N GLU A 549 6.72 -24.71 -39.95
CA GLU A 549 7.15 -25.44 -41.15
C GLU A 549 8.57 -25.09 -41.63
N MET A 550 9.11 -23.92 -41.28
CA MET A 550 10.49 -23.52 -41.63
C MET A 550 11.56 -24.41 -40.98
N CYS A 551 11.18 -25.23 -40.00
CA CYS A 551 12.06 -26.24 -39.38
C CYS A 551 11.99 -27.61 -40.09
N GLY A 552 11.09 -27.79 -41.06
CA GLY A 552 10.79 -29.08 -41.66
C GLY A 552 9.91 -29.98 -40.79
N SER A 553 9.28 -30.98 -41.42
CA SER A 553 8.31 -31.90 -40.81
C SER A 553 8.83 -32.68 -39.61
N ARG A 554 10.15 -32.82 -39.47
CA ARG A 554 10.81 -33.47 -38.34
C ARG A 554 10.64 -32.73 -37.01
N TYR A 555 10.52 -31.39 -37.04
CA TYR A 555 10.47 -30.55 -35.83
C TYR A 555 9.21 -29.69 -35.74
N ALA A 556 8.54 -29.41 -36.86
CA ALA A 556 7.28 -28.67 -36.88
C ALA A 556 6.23 -29.28 -35.93
N GLY A 557 5.50 -28.41 -35.21
CA GLY A 557 4.49 -28.81 -34.22
C GLY A 557 5.04 -29.26 -32.85
N LEU A 558 6.36 -29.38 -32.67
CA LEU A 558 6.95 -29.59 -31.34
C LEU A 558 7.04 -28.26 -30.58
N ASP A 559 6.85 -28.26 -29.25
CA ASP A 559 7.30 -27.15 -28.41
C ASP A 559 8.82 -26.96 -28.54
N ARG A 560 9.27 -25.70 -28.53
CA ARG A 560 10.67 -25.31 -28.70
C ARG A 560 11.67 -25.98 -27.74
N PHE A 561 11.29 -26.33 -26.51
CA PHE A 561 12.19 -27.02 -25.58
C PHE A 561 12.30 -28.52 -25.92
N VAL A 562 11.21 -29.14 -26.38
CA VAL A 562 11.23 -30.52 -26.92
C VAL A 562 12.01 -30.55 -28.25
N ALA A 563 11.83 -29.54 -29.10
CA ALA A 563 12.59 -29.37 -30.33
C ALA A 563 14.08 -29.16 -30.06
N ARG A 564 14.45 -28.35 -29.05
CA ARG A 564 15.83 -28.16 -28.59
C ARG A 564 16.52 -29.48 -28.23
N GLU A 565 15.86 -30.34 -27.47
CA GLU A 565 16.43 -31.64 -27.07
C GLU A 565 16.55 -32.60 -28.25
N LYS A 566 15.51 -32.70 -29.10
CA LYS A 566 15.52 -33.55 -30.30
C LYS A 566 16.58 -33.10 -31.31
N LEU A 567 16.59 -31.81 -31.65
CA LEU A 567 17.56 -31.22 -32.59
C LEU A 567 18.99 -31.45 -32.12
N TRP A 568 19.27 -31.22 -30.84
CA TRP A 568 20.62 -31.43 -30.31
C TRP A 568 21.07 -32.88 -30.48
N LYS A 569 20.21 -33.85 -30.15
CA LYS A 569 20.50 -35.27 -30.35
C LYS A 569 20.71 -35.61 -31.83
N ASP A 570 19.84 -35.14 -32.71
CA ASP A 570 19.98 -35.39 -34.15
C ASP A 570 21.28 -34.77 -34.71
N MET A 571 21.76 -33.65 -34.14
CA MET A 571 23.07 -33.06 -34.45
C MET A 571 24.26 -33.85 -33.85
N GLU A 572 24.09 -34.52 -32.71
CA GLU A 572 25.09 -35.45 -32.15
C GLU A 572 25.21 -36.70 -33.03
N ASP A 573 24.08 -37.30 -33.42
CA ASP A 573 24.02 -38.44 -34.34
C ASP A 573 24.58 -38.07 -35.74
N ALA A 574 24.47 -36.81 -36.17
CA ALA A 574 25.09 -36.27 -37.39
C ALA A 574 26.55 -35.79 -37.22
N GLY A 575 27.14 -35.86 -36.02
CA GLY A 575 28.51 -35.42 -35.75
C GLY A 575 28.75 -33.91 -35.86
N LEU A 576 27.70 -33.08 -35.87
CA LEU A 576 27.75 -31.62 -36.01
C LEU A 576 28.01 -30.89 -34.69
N THR A 577 28.05 -31.59 -33.57
CA THR A 577 28.34 -31.02 -32.24
C THR A 577 29.83 -31.01 -31.91
N ILE A 578 30.19 -30.23 -30.89
CA ILE A 578 31.56 -30.10 -30.36
C ILE A 578 31.56 -30.39 -28.85
N ARG A 579 30.73 -29.66 -28.08
CA ARG A 579 30.55 -29.86 -26.63
C ARG A 579 29.31 -29.11 -26.12
N VAL A 580 28.91 -29.41 -24.89
CA VAL A 580 28.00 -28.58 -24.09
C VAL A 580 28.71 -28.21 -22.79
N SER A 581 28.52 -26.99 -22.29
CA SER A 581 28.96 -26.59 -20.94
C SER A 581 27.83 -25.95 -20.14
N PRO A 582 27.81 -26.08 -18.80
CA PRO A 582 26.93 -25.29 -17.94
C PRO A 582 27.13 -23.79 -18.17
N HIS A 583 26.05 -23.01 -18.11
CA HIS A 583 26.09 -21.55 -18.25
C HIS A 583 24.87 -20.95 -17.56
N VAL A 584 25.09 -20.03 -16.60
CA VAL A 584 24.00 -19.29 -15.96
C VAL A 584 23.42 -18.30 -16.97
N GLN A 585 22.10 -18.36 -17.19
CA GLN A 585 21.38 -17.53 -18.14
C GLN A 585 20.48 -16.54 -17.41
N ARG A 586 20.37 -15.31 -17.93
CA ARG A 586 19.41 -14.31 -17.45
C ARG A 586 18.13 -14.41 -18.29
N VAL A 587 17.19 -15.25 -17.86
CA VAL A 587 15.99 -15.63 -18.61
C VAL A 587 14.92 -14.53 -18.48
N PRO A 588 14.34 -14.03 -19.59
CA PRO A 588 13.20 -13.12 -19.56
C PRO A 588 11.90 -13.91 -19.32
N ARG A 589 11.07 -13.47 -18.37
CA ARG A 589 9.80 -14.09 -18.01
C ARG A 589 8.66 -13.07 -17.94
N SER A 590 7.47 -13.54 -18.30
CA SER A 590 6.22 -12.79 -18.20
C SER A 590 5.86 -12.52 -16.74
N GLN A 591 5.72 -11.25 -16.34
CA GLN A 591 5.27 -10.89 -14.98
C GLN A 591 3.90 -11.49 -14.61
N ARG A 592 3.05 -11.78 -15.61
CA ARG A 592 1.65 -12.19 -15.39
C ARG A 592 1.45 -13.71 -15.42
N GLY A 593 2.06 -14.40 -16.39
CA GLY A 593 1.93 -15.86 -16.53
C GLY A 593 3.13 -16.66 -16.03
N GLY A 594 4.34 -16.07 -16.00
CA GLY A 594 5.58 -16.70 -15.54
C GLY A 594 6.32 -17.53 -16.60
N GLU A 595 5.75 -17.71 -17.79
CA GLU A 595 6.40 -18.32 -18.95
C GLU A 595 7.60 -17.51 -19.45
N VAL A 596 8.51 -18.20 -20.14
CA VAL A 596 9.64 -17.57 -20.84
C VAL A 596 9.10 -16.73 -22.00
N ILE A 597 9.57 -15.49 -22.08
CA ILE A 597 9.28 -14.54 -23.15
C ILE A 597 10.10 -14.88 -24.39
N GLU A 598 9.45 -14.88 -25.55
CA GLU A 598 10.11 -15.07 -26.84
C GLU A 598 10.25 -13.73 -27.56
N PRO A 599 11.45 -13.33 -28.01
CA PRO A 599 11.57 -12.26 -28.99
C PRO A 599 10.93 -12.73 -30.31
N MET A 600 9.93 -12.00 -30.80
CA MET A 600 9.26 -12.31 -32.07
C MET A 600 9.09 -11.04 -32.91
N VAL A 601 9.43 -11.10 -34.20
CA VAL A 601 9.19 -9.98 -35.12
C VAL A 601 7.72 -9.90 -35.50
N SER A 602 7.08 -8.74 -35.25
CA SER A 602 5.65 -8.51 -35.50
C SER A 602 5.39 -7.12 -36.06
N LYS A 603 4.34 -6.98 -36.90
CA LYS A 603 3.74 -5.67 -37.24
C LYS A 603 2.85 -5.23 -36.08
N GLN A 604 3.14 -4.09 -35.47
CA GLN A 604 2.45 -3.58 -34.27
C GLN A 604 2.23 -2.07 -34.35
N TRP A 605 1.38 -1.53 -33.47
CA TRP A 605 1.09 -0.10 -33.34
C TRP A 605 1.95 0.53 -32.24
N PHE A 606 2.55 1.68 -32.54
CA PHE A 606 3.50 2.37 -31.69
C PHE A 606 3.13 3.84 -31.50
N VAL A 607 3.45 4.37 -30.31
CA VAL A 607 3.46 5.80 -29.99
C VAL A 607 4.91 6.29 -29.95
N LYS A 608 5.23 7.35 -30.70
CA LYS A 608 6.50 8.07 -30.62
C LYS A 608 6.64 8.77 -29.29
N THR A 609 7.60 8.37 -28.46
CA THR A 609 7.68 8.84 -27.07
C THR A 609 8.64 9.99 -26.84
N GLU A 610 9.74 10.10 -27.61
CA GLU A 610 10.83 11.07 -27.40
C GLU A 610 10.33 12.50 -27.14
N GLY A 611 9.52 13.04 -28.07
CA GLY A 611 9.01 14.41 -27.98
C GLY A 611 8.08 14.68 -26.80
N MET A 612 7.27 13.69 -26.38
CA MET A 612 6.43 13.81 -25.19
C MET A 612 7.23 13.60 -23.90
N GLY A 613 8.22 12.69 -23.92
CA GLY A 613 9.16 12.48 -22.83
C GLY A 613 9.99 13.73 -22.53
N ALA A 614 10.41 14.46 -23.56
CA ALA A 614 11.05 15.77 -23.43
C ALA A 614 10.15 16.80 -22.72
N LYS A 615 8.86 16.88 -23.07
CA LYS A 615 7.88 17.73 -22.37
C LYS A 615 7.69 17.31 -20.91
N ALA A 616 7.60 16.01 -20.64
CA ALA A 616 7.46 15.45 -19.29
C ALA A 616 8.73 15.61 -18.42
N LEU A 617 9.92 15.65 -19.04
CA LEU A 617 11.17 16.04 -18.38
C LEU A 617 11.14 17.52 -17.99
N GLU A 618 10.73 18.40 -18.91
CA GLU A 618 10.78 19.84 -18.69
C GLU A 618 9.74 20.32 -17.67
N ALA A 619 8.54 19.73 -17.66
CA ALA A 619 7.51 20.04 -16.66
C ALA A 619 7.99 19.81 -15.20
N VAL A 620 8.89 18.85 -14.95
CA VAL A 620 9.50 18.67 -13.62
C VAL A 620 10.69 19.62 -13.41
N LYS A 621 11.58 19.79 -14.40
CA LYS A 621 12.74 20.69 -14.30
C LYS A 621 12.37 22.17 -14.11
N GLY A 622 11.32 22.63 -14.78
CA GLY A 622 10.79 23.98 -14.70
C GLY A 622 9.94 24.24 -13.46
N GLY A 623 9.57 23.20 -12.70
CA GLY A 623 8.76 23.31 -11.48
C GLY A 623 7.24 23.32 -11.70
N ASP A 624 6.75 23.04 -12.91
CA ASP A 624 5.32 22.85 -13.17
C ASP A 624 4.74 21.62 -12.45
N ILE A 625 5.58 20.61 -12.20
CA ILE A 625 5.25 19.39 -11.47
C ILE A 625 6.32 19.12 -10.41
N GLN A 626 5.93 19.12 -9.12
CA GLN A 626 6.79 18.72 -8.02
C GLN A 626 6.72 17.20 -7.78
N ILE A 627 7.87 16.53 -7.61
CA ILE A 627 7.92 15.12 -7.18
C ILE A 627 8.25 15.04 -5.68
N VAL A 628 7.40 14.34 -4.92
CA VAL A 628 7.57 14.09 -3.48
C VAL A 628 7.73 12.59 -3.23
N PRO A 629 8.84 12.11 -2.64
CA PRO A 629 10.04 12.85 -2.26
C PRO A 629 10.98 13.13 -3.47
N PRO A 630 11.72 14.27 -3.48
CA PRO A 630 12.59 14.69 -4.60
C PRO A 630 13.64 13.66 -5.08
N ARG A 631 14.00 12.66 -4.25
CA ARG A 631 14.93 11.59 -4.67
C ARG A 631 14.47 10.83 -5.93
N PHE A 632 13.17 10.80 -6.22
CA PHE A 632 12.64 10.16 -7.42
C PHE A 632 12.82 10.99 -8.69
N GLU A 633 13.16 12.28 -8.61
CA GLU A 633 13.50 13.08 -9.81
C GLU A 633 14.66 12.48 -10.61
N LYS A 634 15.72 12.00 -9.93
CA LYS A 634 16.84 11.32 -10.61
C LYS A 634 16.39 10.05 -11.35
N VAL A 635 15.40 9.36 -10.79
CA VAL A 635 14.81 8.14 -11.36
C VAL A 635 13.93 8.50 -12.57
N TRP A 636 13.11 9.55 -12.45
CA TRP A 636 12.32 10.17 -13.52
C TRP A 636 13.18 10.62 -14.71
N TYR A 637 14.21 11.44 -14.45
CA TYR A 637 15.13 11.94 -15.47
C TYR A 637 15.88 10.79 -16.16
N GLY A 638 16.38 9.81 -15.40
CA GLY A 638 17.10 8.65 -15.93
C GLY A 638 16.25 7.78 -16.85
N TRP A 639 14.95 7.60 -16.54
CA TRP A 639 14.05 6.79 -17.35
C TRP A 639 13.59 7.53 -18.62
N LEU A 640 13.08 8.76 -18.48
CA LEU A 640 12.56 9.53 -19.63
C LEU A 640 13.65 9.94 -20.64
N THR A 641 14.91 10.07 -20.21
CA THR A 641 16.03 10.34 -21.15
C THR A 641 16.38 9.13 -22.02
N ASN A 642 15.97 7.92 -21.63
CA ASN A 642 16.24 6.67 -22.34
C ASN A 642 14.94 5.96 -22.79
N ILE A 643 13.84 6.72 -22.91
CA ILE A 643 12.55 6.18 -23.33
C ILE A 643 12.60 5.72 -24.80
N ARG A 644 11.93 4.59 -25.08
CA ARG A 644 11.75 4.05 -26.43
C ARG A 644 10.30 4.21 -26.87
N ASP A 645 10.07 4.13 -28.18
CA ASP A 645 8.72 4.17 -28.73
C ASP A 645 7.87 3.02 -28.19
N TRP A 646 6.63 3.35 -27.82
CA TRP A 646 5.80 2.51 -26.95
C TRP A 646 4.84 1.69 -27.79
N CYS A 647 5.01 0.36 -27.78
CA CYS A 647 4.07 -0.58 -28.38
C CYS A 647 2.72 -0.50 -27.65
N ILE A 648 1.72 0.04 -28.32
CA ILE A 648 0.36 0.24 -27.78
C ILE A 648 -0.65 -0.82 -28.23
N SER A 649 -0.34 -1.66 -29.22
CA SER A 649 -1.19 -2.82 -29.55
C SER A 649 -0.97 -4.00 -28.60
N ARG A 650 -2.03 -4.81 -28.43
CA ARG A 650 -2.05 -6.09 -27.70
C ARG A 650 -3.04 -7.06 -28.38
N GLN A 651 -2.67 -8.33 -28.48
CA GLN A 651 -3.45 -9.39 -29.17
C GLN A 651 -4.47 -10.03 -28.21
N LEU A 652 -5.06 -9.19 -27.37
CA LEU A 652 -6.02 -9.56 -26.33
C LEU A 652 -7.44 -9.39 -26.87
N TRP A 653 -8.39 -10.08 -26.22
CA TRP A 653 -9.81 -9.88 -26.52
C TRP A 653 -10.43 -8.83 -25.60
N TRP A 654 -9.90 -8.67 -24.38
CA TRP A 654 -10.35 -7.67 -23.41
C TRP A 654 -9.50 -6.39 -23.48
N GLY A 655 -10.13 -5.29 -23.90
CA GLY A 655 -9.51 -3.96 -24.02
C GLY A 655 -10.28 -3.08 -25.00
N HIS A 656 -9.82 -1.84 -25.20
CA HIS A 656 -10.35 -0.95 -26.23
C HIS A 656 -9.84 -1.40 -27.60
N ARG A 657 -10.71 -1.81 -28.53
CA ARG A 657 -10.29 -2.09 -29.92
C ARG A 657 -9.61 -0.86 -30.52
N ILE A 658 -8.54 -1.08 -31.27
CA ILE A 658 -7.86 -0.02 -32.00
C ILE A 658 -8.83 0.59 -33.04
N PRO A 659 -8.95 1.93 -33.14
CA PRO A 659 -9.85 2.58 -34.08
C PRO A 659 -9.20 2.73 -35.47
N VAL A 660 -8.94 1.57 -36.08
CA VAL A 660 -8.44 1.41 -37.45
C VAL A 660 -9.35 0.45 -38.22
N TRP A 661 -9.60 0.72 -39.49
CA TRP A 661 -10.35 -0.14 -40.41
C TRP A 661 -9.50 -0.46 -41.64
N TYR A 662 -9.26 -1.75 -41.88
CA TYR A 662 -8.62 -2.26 -43.09
C TYR A 662 -9.61 -2.28 -44.25
N ILE A 663 -9.11 -1.97 -45.44
CA ILE A 663 -9.92 -1.92 -46.66
C ILE A 663 -9.87 -3.30 -47.34
N GLY A 664 -11.04 -3.93 -47.48
CA GLY A 664 -11.15 -5.30 -47.97
C GLY A 664 -10.58 -6.33 -46.99
N GLY A 665 -9.88 -7.33 -47.54
CA GLY A 665 -9.35 -8.48 -46.79
C GLY A 665 -7.82 -8.49 -46.60
N ALA A 666 -7.12 -7.38 -46.87
CA ALA A 666 -5.67 -7.31 -46.82
C ALA A 666 -5.16 -6.22 -45.88
N ASP A 667 -4.21 -6.57 -45.02
CA ASP A 667 -3.67 -5.74 -43.93
C ASP A 667 -2.72 -4.61 -44.39
N GLU A 668 -2.82 -4.15 -45.64
CA GLU A 668 -1.89 -3.18 -46.24
C GLU A 668 -2.49 -1.78 -46.38
N GLU A 669 -3.77 -1.65 -46.74
CA GLU A 669 -4.49 -0.38 -46.83
C GLU A 669 -5.48 -0.24 -45.66
N TYR A 670 -5.45 0.90 -44.97
CA TYR A 670 -6.24 1.13 -43.75
C TYR A 670 -6.59 2.60 -43.53
N ILE A 671 -7.61 2.83 -42.70
CA ILE A 671 -8.13 4.15 -42.34
C ILE A 671 -8.21 4.28 -40.82
N VAL A 672 -7.85 5.46 -40.29
CA VAL A 672 -8.06 5.85 -38.89
C VAL A 672 -9.26 6.78 -38.81
N ALA A 673 -10.19 6.49 -37.90
CA ALA A 673 -11.48 7.18 -37.75
C ALA A 673 -12.04 6.98 -36.33
N ARG A 674 -13.17 7.59 -35.97
CA ARG A 674 -13.81 7.36 -34.66
C ARG A 674 -14.77 6.18 -34.63
N ASN A 675 -15.31 5.81 -35.79
CA ASN A 675 -16.30 4.76 -35.99
C ASN A 675 -16.31 4.31 -37.46
N GLU A 676 -17.09 3.27 -37.78
CA GLU A 676 -17.16 2.74 -39.15
C GLU A 676 -17.77 3.74 -40.15
N ASP A 677 -18.73 4.59 -39.73
CA ASP A 677 -19.33 5.59 -40.63
C ASP A 677 -18.30 6.64 -41.07
N GLU A 678 -17.48 7.17 -40.15
CA GLU A 678 -16.35 8.06 -40.49
C GLU A 678 -15.30 7.32 -41.32
N ALA A 679 -15.01 6.04 -41.03
CA ALA A 679 -14.09 5.23 -41.84
C ALA A 679 -14.59 5.03 -43.27
N ARG A 680 -15.89 4.79 -43.45
CA ARG A 680 -16.56 4.60 -44.74
C ARG A 680 -16.60 5.90 -45.55
N LEU A 681 -16.85 7.05 -44.91
CA LEU A 681 -16.73 8.36 -45.55
C LEU A 681 -15.30 8.62 -46.05
N LYS A 682 -14.29 8.42 -45.19
CA LYS A 682 -12.87 8.54 -45.56
C LYS A 682 -12.46 7.58 -46.68
N ALA A 683 -13.04 6.37 -46.74
CA ALA A 683 -12.79 5.41 -47.82
C ALA A 683 -13.30 5.93 -49.17
N ILE A 684 -14.52 6.48 -49.18
CA ILE A 684 -15.14 7.07 -50.37
C ILE A 684 -14.37 8.31 -50.84
N GLU A 685 -13.90 9.15 -49.90
CA GLU A 685 -13.02 10.30 -50.20
C GLU A 685 -11.65 9.87 -50.76
N ALA A 686 -11.12 8.72 -50.34
CA ALA A 686 -9.92 8.09 -50.90
C ALA A 686 -10.17 7.40 -52.27
N GLY A 687 -11.42 7.33 -52.74
CA GLY A 687 -11.80 6.79 -54.05
C GLY A 687 -12.35 5.36 -54.05
N HIS A 688 -12.58 4.74 -52.89
CA HIS A 688 -13.18 3.42 -52.76
C HIS A 688 -14.71 3.44 -52.96
N PRO A 689 -15.34 2.33 -53.38
CA PRO A 689 -16.78 2.28 -53.62
C PRO A 689 -17.59 2.36 -52.32
N GLN A 690 -18.85 2.78 -52.41
CA GLN A 690 -19.69 3.03 -51.23
C GLN A 690 -20.00 1.77 -50.40
N ASP A 691 -20.04 0.61 -51.05
CA ASP A 691 -20.22 -0.72 -50.49
C ASP A 691 -18.89 -1.41 -50.11
N VAL A 692 -17.78 -0.65 -50.02
CA VAL A 692 -16.48 -1.17 -49.58
C VAL A 692 -16.57 -1.96 -48.27
N MET A 693 -15.96 -3.13 -48.26
CA MET A 693 -15.82 -3.95 -47.06
C MET A 693 -14.75 -3.32 -46.15
N LEU A 694 -15.10 -3.07 -44.90
CA LEU A 694 -14.19 -2.56 -43.87
C LEU A 694 -14.08 -3.60 -42.75
N ARG A 695 -12.86 -3.94 -42.34
CA ARG A 695 -12.58 -4.80 -41.18
C ARG A 695 -11.88 -3.97 -40.11
N GLN A 696 -12.51 -3.76 -38.96
CA GLN A 696 -11.84 -3.08 -37.84
C GLN A 696 -10.62 -3.91 -37.38
N GLU A 697 -9.54 -3.23 -36.97
CA GLU A 697 -8.38 -3.83 -36.31
C GLU A 697 -8.80 -4.69 -35.11
N ASP A 698 -8.21 -5.88 -35.01
CA ASP A 698 -8.59 -6.89 -34.02
C ASP A 698 -7.75 -6.81 -32.74
N ASP A 699 -6.56 -6.21 -32.84
CA ASP A 699 -5.78 -5.79 -31.67
C ASP A 699 -6.54 -4.77 -30.82
N VAL A 700 -6.34 -4.85 -29.50
CA VAL A 700 -6.78 -3.86 -28.53
C VAL A 700 -5.60 -2.99 -28.07
N LEU A 701 -5.91 -1.85 -27.48
CA LEU A 701 -4.93 -0.95 -26.89
C LEU A 701 -4.40 -1.47 -25.54
N ASP A 702 -3.13 -1.19 -25.28
CA ASP A 702 -2.46 -1.32 -24.00
C ASP A 702 -3.28 -0.64 -22.89
N THR A 703 -3.49 -1.32 -21.77
CA THR A 703 -4.16 -0.79 -20.57
C THR A 703 -3.63 0.60 -20.20
N TRP A 704 -2.31 0.79 -20.26
CA TRP A 704 -1.66 2.04 -19.88
C TRP A 704 -1.95 3.20 -20.84
N PHE A 705 -2.52 2.94 -22.03
CA PHE A 705 -3.00 3.97 -22.95
C PHE A 705 -4.31 4.59 -22.45
N SER A 706 -5.30 3.79 -22.05
CA SER A 706 -6.55 4.33 -21.51
C SER A 706 -6.40 4.89 -20.10
N SER A 707 -5.71 4.17 -19.22
CA SER A 707 -5.41 4.65 -17.86
C SER A 707 -4.47 5.87 -17.87
N GLY A 708 -3.72 6.10 -18.96
CA GLY A 708 -2.94 7.31 -19.19
C GLY A 708 -3.77 8.57 -19.47
N LEU A 709 -5.06 8.46 -19.77
CA LEU A 709 -5.97 9.62 -19.99
C LEU A 709 -6.74 10.03 -18.73
N TRP A 710 -6.58 9.27 -17.63
CA TRP A 710 -7.38 9.36 -16.41
C TRP A 710 -7.57 10.78 -15.83
N PRO A 711 -6.56 11.68 -15.79
CA PRO A 711 -6.71 12.98 -15.14
C PRO A 711 -7.64 13.96 -15.87
N PHE A 712 -7.97 13.72 -17.15
CA PHE A 712 -8.79 14.61 -17.98
C PHE A 712 -10.00 13.91 -18.60
N ALA A 713 -9.90 12.64 -18.99
CA ALA A 713 -11.03 11.90 -19.53
C ALA A 713 -12.15 11.69 -18.49
N THR A 714 -11.80 11.45 -17.23
CA THR A 714 -12.77 11.23 -16.15
C THR A 714 -13.69 12.44 -15.89
N VAL A 715 -13.15 13.66 -16.09
CA VAL A 715 -13.84 14.95 -15.94
C VAL A 715 -14.41 15.49 -17.26
N GLY A 716 -14.53 14.65 -18.29
CA GLY A 716 -15.28 14.98 -19.52
C GLY A 716 -14.44 15.46 -20.71
N TRP A 717 -13.17 15.06 -20.82
CA TRP A 717 -12.41 15.19 -22.08
C TRP A 717 -12.63 13.96 -23.00
N PRO A 718 -12.79 14.15 -24.32
CA PRO A 718 -12.88 15.42 -25.04
C PRO A 718 -14.21 16.14 -24.79
N GLN A 719 -14.17 17.48 -24.80
CA GLN A 719 -15.38 18.28 -24.99
C GLN A 719 -15.85 18.15 -26.44
N ASP A 720 -17.14 17.87 -26.63
CA ASP A 720 -17.81 17.99 -27.92
C ASP A 720 -18.08 19.48 -28.25
N GLU A 721 -18.32 19.83 -29.51
CA GLU A 721 -18.65 21.20 -29.93
C GLU A 721 -19.90 21.78 -29.24
N ASN A 722 -20.78 20.92 -28.72
CA ASN A 722 -21.98 21.30 -27.95
C ASN A 722 -21.77 21.32 -26.43
N ASN A 723 -20.55 21.05 -25.95
CA ASN A 723 -20.25 20.77 -24.53
C ASN A 723 -19.03 21.56 -24.01
N GLY A 724 -18.53 22.52 -24.80
CA GLY A 724 -17.41 23.41 -24.45
C GLY A 724 -17.82 24.58 -23.53
N ASP A 725 -18.53 24.28 -22.43
CA ASP A 725 -18.94 25.29 -21.45
C ASP A 725 -17.81 25.58 -20.44
N GLU A 726 -17.66 26.85 -20.05
CA GLU A 726 -16.78 27.29 -18.96
C GLU A 726 -17.22 26.70 -17.60
N THR A 727 -18.49 26.27 -17.46
CA THR A 727 -18.98 25.59 -16.25
C THR A 727 -18.74 24.07 -16.23
N SER A 728 -18.03 23.50 -17.20
CA SER A 728 -17.82 22.05 -17.27
C SER A 728 -16.84 21.51 -16.21
N ASP A 729 -17.01 20.25 -15.80
CA ASP A 729 -16.11 19.57 -14.86
C ASP A 729 -14.63 19.64 -15.32
N LEU A 730 -14.38 19.54 -16.63
CA LEU A 730 -13.04 19.71 -17.21
C LEU A 730 -12.47 21.11 -16.97
N ALA A 731 -13.27 22.16 -17.20
CA ALA A 731 -12.83 23.55 -17.01
C ALA A 731 -12.59 23.89 -15.53
N ARG A 732 -13.36 23.28 -14.61
CA ARG A 732 -13.22 23.50 -13.16
C ARG A 732 -12.13 22.67 -12.50
N PHE A 733 -11.98 21.40 -12.90
CA PHE A 733 -11.18 20.42 -12.15
C PHE A 733 -9.90 19.94 -12.87
N TYR A 734 -9.60 20.46 -14.07
CA TYR A 734 -8.34 20.19 -14.76
C TYR A 734 -7.53 21.48 -14.98
N PRO A 735 -6.20 21.51 -14.69
CA PRO A 735 -5.36 20.40 -14.24
C PRO A 735 -5.57 20.04 -12.77
N GLY A 736 -5.28 18.77 -12.42
CA GLY A 736 -5.42 18.27 -11.06
C GLY A 736 -4.44 18.92 -10.07
N THR A 737 -4.65 18.74 -8.75
CA THR A 737 -3.74 19.30 -7.76
C THR A 737 -2.63 18.31 -7.41
N CYS A 738 -2.99 17.11 -6.95
CA CYS A 738 -2.02 16.10 -6.52
C CYS A 738 -2.40 14.71 -7.04
N LEU A 739 -1.44 14.01 -7.64
CA LEU A 739 -1.51 12.58 -7.87
C LEU A 739 -0.79 11.85 -6.73
N GLU A 740 -1.52 11.03 -6.00
CA GLU A 740 -1.00 10.20 -4.90
C GLU A 740 -0.94 8.74 -5.41
N THR A 741 0.21 8.08 -5.36
CA THR A 741 0.35 6.70 -5.83
C THR A 741 1.60 5.98 -5.32
N GLY A 742 1.74 4.68 -5.59
CA GLY A 742 2.94 3.91 -5.28
C GLY A 742 4.07 4.17 -6.29
N TYR A 743 5.33 4.15 -5.84
CA TYR A 743 6.48 4.38 -6.73
C TYR A 743 6.65 3.32 -7.84
N ASP A 744 5.99 2.16 -7.73
CA ASP A 744 6.10 1.06 -8.68
C ASP A 744 5.35 1.30 -9.99
N ILE A 745 4.36 2.20 -10.02
CA ILE A 745 3.66 2.63 -11.26
C ILE A 745 4.07 4.02 -11.76
N LEU A 746 5.19 4.57 -11.27
CA LEU A 746 5.76 5.85 -11.72
C LEU A 746 5.97 5.91 -13.25
N PHE A 747 6.37 4.79 -13.88
CA PHE A 747 6.63 4.74 -15.32
C PHE A 747 5.48 4.14 -16.14
N PHE A 748 4.80 3.14 -15.59
CA PHE A 748 3.61 2.55 -16.20
C PHE A 748 2.47 3.56 -16.34
N TRP A 749 2.24 4.38 -15.32
CA TRP A 749 1.05 5.21 -15.21
C TRP A 749 1.38 6.71 -15.14
N VAL A 750 2.18 7.14 -14.17
CA VAL A 750 2.44 8.58 -13.94
C VAL A 750 3.12 9.24 -15.14
N ALA A 751 4.18 8.63 -15.67
CA ALA A 751 4.84 9.11 -16.89
C ALA A 751 3.91 9.11 -18.11
N ARG A 752 2.99 8.15 -18.23
CA ARG A 752 1.99 8.13 -19.33
C ARG A 752 1.00 9.28 -19.21
N MET A 753 0.48 9.54 -18.01
CA MET A 753 -0.41 10.67 -17.76
C MET A 753 0.26 12.02 -18.04
N VAL A 754 1.52 12.22 -17.64
CA VAL A 754 2.24 13.48 -17.93
C VAL A 754 2.49 13.65 -19.43
N MET A 755 2.94 12.60 -20.12
CA MET A 755 3.16 12.65 -21.58
C MET A 755 1.86 12.92 -22.36
N LEU A 756 0.82 12.11 -22.13
CA LEU A 756 -0.45 12.21 -22.85
C LEU A 756 -1.23 13.47 -22.47
N GLY A 757 -1.20 13.88 -21.20
CA GLY A 757 -1.82 15.13 -20.74
C GLY A 757 -1.25 16.35 -21.46
N ILE A 758 0.07 16.56 -21.39
CA ILE A 758 0.70 17.73 -22.02
C ILE A 758 0.53 17.70 -23.54
N GLU A 759 0.54 16.53 -24.19
CA GLU A 759 0.33 16.43 -25.64
C GLU A 759 -1.13 16.72 -26.05
N LEU A 760 -2.12 16.18 -25.34
CA LEU A 760 -3.53 16.25 -25.74
C LEU A 760 -4.26 17.50 -25.24
N THR A 761 -3.81 18.12 -24.15
CA THR A 761 -4.43 19.31 -23.53
C THR A 761 -3.54 20.56 -23.58
N GLY A 762 -2.22 20.40 -23.73
CA GLY A 762 -1.24 21.48 -23.69
C GLY A 762 -0.72 21.84 -22.29
N VAL A 763 -1.23 21.21 -21.21
CA VAL A 763 -0.82 21.51 -19.83
C VAL A 763 -0.46 20.25 -19.02
N SER A 764 0.32 20.43 -17.95
CA SER A 764 0.65 19.37 -16.99
C SER A 764 -0.62 18.86 -16.30
N PRO A 765 -0.87 17.53 -16.23
CA PRO A 765 -2.14 16.99 -15.74
C PRO A 765 -2.37 17.15 -14.22
N PHE A 766 -1.32 17.43 -13.46
CA PHE A 766 -1.36 17.68 -12.02
C PHE A 766 -0.11 18.48 -11.58
N LYS A 767 -0.17 19.16 -10.44
CA LYS A 767 0.94 19.98 -9.91
C LYS A 767 1.88 19.25 -8.96
N VAL A 768 1.42 18.18 -8.29
CA VAL A 768 2.25 17.36 -7.40
C VAL A 768 2.12 15.87 -7.76
N ILE A 769 3.25 15.17 -7.83
CA ILE A 769 3.35 13.70 -7.81
C ILE A 769 3.82 13.31 -6.40
N TYR A 770 2.91 12.80 -5.58
CA TYR A 770 3.23 12.21 -4.29
C TYR A 770 3.38 10.70 -4.43
N LEU A 771 4.53 10.18 -4.01
CA LEU A 771 4.85 8.75 -4.07
C LEU A 771 4.92 8.18 -2.65
N HIS A 772 4.05 7.22 -2.32
CA HIS A 772 4.21 6.37 -1.12
C HIS A 772 5.10 5.15 -1.43
N GLY A 773 5.60 4.51 -0.36
CA GLY A 773 6.30 3.23 -0.46
C GLY A 773 5.40 2.04 -0.14
N LEU A 774 5.80 0.86 -0.61
CA LEU A 774 4.93 -0.31 -0.65
C LEU A 774 4.74 -0.90 0.74
N VAL A 775 3.50 -1.31 1.06
CA VAL A 775 3.25 -2.12 2.25
C VAL A 775 3.84 -3.51 2.02
N ARG A 776 4.71 -3.94 2.93
CA ARG A 776 5.38 -5.24 2.96
C ARG A 776 4.74 -6.13 4.03
N ALA A 777 4.93 -7.44 3.92
CA ALA A 777 4.63 -8.35 5.01
C ALA A 777 5.58 -8.09 6.21
N ALA A 778 5.29 -8.68 7.38
CA ALA A 778 6.05 -8.44 8.61
C ALA A 778 7.53 -8.88 8.54
N ASP A 779 7.89 -9.72 7.58
CA ASP A 779 9.27 -10.15 7.25
C ASP A 779 9.99 -9.21 6.27
N GLY A 780 9.32 -8.14 5.81
CA GLY A 780 9.81 -7.22 4.78
C GLY A 780 9.56 -7.68 3.32
N SER A 781 8.97 -8.86 3.10
CA SER A 781 8.73 -9.37 1.74
C SER A 781 7.60 -8.62 1.01
N LYS A 782 7.64 -8.60 -0.33
CA LYS A 782 6.51 -8.13 -1.16
C LYS A 782 5.28 -9.02 -0.88
N MET A 783 4.14 -8.42 -0.56
CA MET A 783 2.87 -9.13 -0.51
C MET A 783 2.44 -9.54 -1.93
N SER A 784 1.99 -10.77 -2.12
CA SER A 784 1.47 -11.26 -3.41
C SER A 784 0.53 -12.44 -3.21
N LYS A 785 -0.54 -12.52 -4.02
CA LYS A 785 -1.53 -13.61 -3.98
C LYS A 785 -0.85 -14.99 -4.13
N THR A 786 0.23 -15.07 -4.92
CA THR A 786 1.07 -16.27 -5.14
C THR A 786 1.88 -16.73 -3.93
N LYS A 787 2.21 -15.84 -2.98
CA LYS A 787 2.93 -16.18 -1.74
C LYS A 787 2.01 -16.48 -0.56
N GLY A 788 0.69 -16.31 -0.70
CA GLY A 788 -0.27 -16.46 0.39
C GLY A 788 -0.12 -15.47 1.55
N ASN A 789 0.73 -14.44 1.41
CA ASN A 789 1.05 -13.45 2.45
C ASN A 789 0.22 -12.15 2.33
N VAL A 790 -0.93 -12.20 1.66
CA VAL A 790 -1.85 -11.06 1.47
C VAL A 790 -2.88 -11.05 2.59
N ILE A 791 -3.15 -9.87 3.15
CA ILE A 791 -4.21 -9.64 4.14
C ILE A 791 -5.26 -8.72 3.51
N ASP A 792 -6.53 -9.13 3.61
CA ASP A 792 -7.69 -8.34 3.18
C ASP A 792 -7.87 -7.16 4.17
N PRO A 793 -8.03 -5.91 3.70
CA PRO A 793 -8.26 -4.79 4.60
C PRO A 793 -9.56 -4.94 5.40
N LEU A 794 -10.61 -5.57 4.85
CA LEU A 794 -11.90 -5.68 5.56
C LEU A 794 -11.83 -6.59 6.79
N ASP A 795 -11.06 -7.67 6.75
CA ASP A 795 -10.87 -8.54 7.92
C ASP A 795 -10.21 -7.75 9.09
N THR A 796 -9.28 -6.85 8.75
CA THR A 796 -8.62 -5.98 9.73
C THR A 796 -9.50 -4.82 10.18
N VAL A 797 -10.35 -4.27 9.31
CA VAL A 797 -11.39 -3.29 9.69
C VAL A 797 -12.40 -3.93 10.66
N TYR A 798 -12.83 -5.17 10.40
CA TYR A 798 -13.76 -5.89 11.26
C TYR A 798 -13.18 -6.15 12.67
N GLU A 799 -11.89 -6.53 12.77
CA GLU A 799 -11.25 -6.78 14.06
C GLU A 799 -10.84 -5.49 14.81
N TYR A 800 -10.40 -4.44 14.10
CA TYR A 800 -9.77 -3.26 14.72
C TYR A 800 -10.51 -1.92 14.55
N GLY A 801 -11.45 -1.79 13.62
CA GLY A 801 -12.05 -0.54 13.17
C GLY A 801 -11.23 0.13 12.05
N ALA A 802 -11.91 0.80 11.13
CA ALA A 802 -11.30 1.46 9.98
C ALA A 802 -10.31 2.55 10.39
N ASP A 803 -10.65 3.34 11.41
CA ASP A 803 -9.76 4.37 11.96
C ASP A 803 -8.42 3.81 12.46
N SER A 804 -8.47 2.67 13.16
CA SER A 804 -7.28 1.99 13.70
C SER A 804 -6.33 1.54 12.59
N LEU A 805 -6.88 1.05 11.47
CA LEU A 805 -6.12 0.65 10.30
C LEU A 805 -5.52 1.88 9.59
N ARG A 806 -6.35 2.86 9.22
CA ARG A 806 -5.93 4.11 8.53
C ARG A 806 -4.81 4.83 9.26
N TYR A 807 -5.00 5.09 10.55
CA TYR A 807 -4.02 5.78 11.39
C TYR A 807 -2.70 4.99 11.47
N SER A 808 -2.76 3.65 11.45
CA SER A 808 -1.58 2.80 11.47
C SER A 808 -0.83 2.73 10.13
N LEU A 809 -1.53 2.88 9.00
CA LEU A 809 -0.91 2.92 7.67
C LEU A 809 -0.29 4.29 7.36
N VAL A 810 -0.87 5.39 7.86
CA VAL A 810 -0.37 6.75 7.56
C VAL A 810 0.67 7.25 8.58
N THR A 811 0.47 7.07 9.90
CA THR A 811 1.35 7.70 10.90
C THR A 811 2.74 7.09 10.98
N GLY A 812 3.77 7.92 11.21
CA GLY A 812 5.16 7.47 11.31
C GLY A 812 5.75 6.96 10.00
N VAL A 813 5.13 7.29 8.86
CA VAL A 813 5.62 6.97 7.50
C VAL A 813 6.28 8.20 6.89
N THR A 814 7.37 7.99 6.16
CA THR A 814 7.99 9.00 5.29
C THR A 814 7.62 8.72 3.84
N PRO A 815 7.30 9.73 3.01
CA PRO A 815 7.02 9.54 1.59
C PRO A 815 8.07 8.67 0.88
N GLY A 816 7.60 7.76 0.04
CA GLY A 816 8.41 6.86 -0.76
C GLY A 816 9.13 5.73 0.00
N GLN A 817 8.95 5.56 1.31
CA GLN A 817 9.56 4.47 2.09
C GLN A 817 8.57 3.31 2.30
N ASP A 818 9.07 2.08 2.13
CA ASP A 818 8.28 0.86 2.35
C ASP A 818 7.94 0.64 3.82
N ILE A 819 6.80 -0.03 4.07
CA ILE A 819 6.21 -0.16 5.41
C ILE A 819 5.95 -1.63 5.72
N PRO A 820 6.67 -2.28 6.67
CA PRO A 820 6.29 -3.59 7.14
C PRO A 820 4.97 -3.50 7.94
N LEU A 821 3.96 -4.29 7.56
CA LEU A 821 2.70 -4.34 8.28
C LEU A 821 2.92 -4.84 9.71
N ASN A 822 2.42 -4.09 10.70
CA ASN A 822 2.62 -4.35 12.12
C ASN A 822 1.25 -4.34 12.83
N MET A 823 0.77 -5.50 13.25
CA MET A 823 -0.53 -5.65 13.91
C MET A 823 -0.56 -5.06 15.33
N ASP A 824 0.57 -5.09 16.06
CA ASP A 824 0.68 -4.46 17.39
C ASP A 824 0.47 -2.94 17.31
N LYS A 825 0.91 -2.30 16.21
CA LYS A 825 0.65 -0.88 15.92
C LYS A 825 -0.85 -0.61 15.75
N ILE A 826 -1.57 -1.50 15.05
CA ILE A 826 -3.02 -1.40 14.84
C ILE A 826 -3.76 -1.60 16.18
N ALA A 827 -3.39 -2.60 16.96
CA ALA A 827 -3.94 -2.82 18.31
C ALA A 827 -3.70 -1.62 19.25
N ALA A 828 -2.49 -1.03 19.22
CA ALA A 828 -2.14 0.16 19.99
C ALA A 828 -2.92 1.41 19.55
N ASN A 829 -3.38 1.47 18.29
CA ASN A 829 -4.19 2.57 17.77
C ASN A 829 -5.70 2.37 18.00
N LYS A 830 -6.19 1.11 18.06
CA LYS A 830 -7.52 0.80 18.64
C LYS A 830 -7.59 1.24 20.11
N ALA A 831 -6.50 1.02 20.87
CA ALA A 831 -6.39 1.50 22.25
C ALA A 831 -6.36 3.04 22.36
N PHE A 832 -5.80 3.74 21.36
CA PHE A 832 -5.86 5.21 21.27
C PHE A 832 -7.27 5.71 20.98
N ALA A 833 -8.01 5.11 20.03
CA ALA A 833 -9.42 5.43 19.78
C ALA A 833 -10.27 5.25 21.05
N ASN A 834 -10.05 4.17 21.79
CA ASN A 834 -10.69 3.95 23.10
C ASN A 834 -10.29 5.00 24.16
N LYS A 835 -9.09 5.58 24.11
CA LYS A 835 -8.70 6.69 25.01
C LYS A 835 -9.48 7.97 24.66
N LEU A 836 -9.63 8.30 23.38
CA LEU A 836 -10.41 9.45 22.92
C LEU A 836 -11.89 9.32 23.35
N TRP A 837 -12.47 8.13 23.15
CA TRP A 837 -13.84 7.79 23.60
C TRP A 837 -14.04 8.07 25.09
N ASN A 838 -13.11 7.64 25.93
CA ASN A 838 -13.16 7.89 27.38
C ASN A 838 -12.95 9.38 27.74
N CYS A 839 -12.15 10.13 26.97
CA CYS A 839 -11.97 11.57 27.20
C CYS A 839 -13.23 12.38 26.87
N CYS A 840 -13.84 12.14 25.71
CA CYS A 840 -15.11 12.77 25.34
C CYS A 840 -16.22 12.39 26.32
N LYS A 841 -16.33 11.09 26.67
CA LYS A 841 -17.32 10.61 27.64
C LYS A 841 -17.14 11.22 29.04
N PHE A 842 -15.92 11.46 29.47
CA PHE A 842 -15.69 12.19 30.73
C PHE A 842 -16.30 13.59 30.68
N VAL A 843 -16.11 14.33 29.59
CA VAL A 843 -16.66 15.68 29.41
C VAL A 843 -18.19 15.65 29.30
N THR A 844 -18.79 14.74 28.53
CA THR A 844 -20.27 14.62 28.47
C THR A 844 -20.88 14.27 29.82
N ASP A 845 -20.33 13.28 30.52
CA ASP A 845 -20.96 12.68 31.70
C ASP A 845 -20.72 13.47 32.99
N ASN A 846 -19.74 14.39 33.02
CA ASN A 846 -19.34 15.15 34.22
C ASN A 846 -19.38 16.67 34.01
N ALA A 847 -18.95 17.17 32.85
CA ALA A 847 -18.80 18.61 32.61
C ALA A 847 -20.03 19.23 31.92
N LEU A 848 -20.66 18.51 30.99
CA LEU A 848 -21.86 18.96 30.26
C LEU A 848 -23.18 18.45 30.85
N LYS A 849 -23.11 17.65 31.92
CA LYS A 849 -24.27 17.01 32.53
C LYS A 849 -25.13 17.98 33.32
N GLY A 850 -26.36 18.21 32.84
CA GLY A 850 -27.32 19.14 33.45
C GLY A 850 -27.12 20.60 33.07
N VAL A 851 -26.32 20.85 32.02
CA VAL A 851 -26.21 22.14 31.34
C VAL A 851 -27.48 22.37 30.51
N ASP A 852 -28.01 23.59 30.51
CA ASP A 852 -29.18 23.96 29.73
C ASP A 852 -28.84 24.31 28.26
N GLY A 853 -29.86 24.52 27.43
CA GLY A 853 -29.68 24.78 26.00
C GLY A 853 -28.98 26.10 25.68
N GLU A 854 -29.08 27.12 26.55
CA GLU A 854 -28.46 28.43 26.35
C GLU A 854 -26.97 28.38 26.69
N GLU A 855 -26.62 27.73 27.81
CA GLU A 855 -25.23 27.48 28.18
C GLU A 855 -24.55 26.48 27.23
N MET A 856 -25.26 25.46 26.70
CA MET A 856 -24.73 24.59 25.63
C MET A 856 -24.44 25.39 24.34
N ALA A 857 -25.30 26.32 23.95
CA ALA A 857 -25.06 27.17 22.79
C ALA A 857 -23.87 28.12 23.00
N ALA A 858 -23.71 28.69 24.20
CA ALA A 858 -22.57 29.54 24.54
C ALA A 858 -21.23 28.78 24.62
N LEU A 859 -21.25 27.46 24.84
CA LEU A 859 -20.05 26.62 24.84
C LEU A 859 -19.56 26.25 23.43
N ALA A 860 -20.43 26.34 22.41
CA ALA A 860 -20.14 25.91 21.04
C ALA A 860 -18.90 26.57 20.42
N VAL A 861 -18.11 25.79 19.68
CA VAL A 861 -17.00 26.33 18.88
C VAL A 861 -17.50 26.82 17.53
N THR A 862 -17.30 28.11 17.28
CA THR A 862 -17.69 28.85 16.06
C THR A 862 -16.49 29.47 15.33
N GLY A 863 -15.27 29.28 15.86
CA GLY A 863 -14.03 29.87 15.37
C GLY A 863 -12.92 29.77 16.42
N PRO A 864 -11.70 30.26 16.12
CA PRO A 864 -10.58 30.28 17.06
C PRO A 864 -10.85 31.17 18.27
N MET A 865 -10.24 30.86 19.41
CA MET A 865 -10.42 31.64 20.65
C MET A 865 -9.81 33.03 20.52
N GLY A 866 -10.64 34.06 20.67
CA GLY A 866 -10.22 35.45 20.54
C GLY A 866 -9.26 35.89 21.66
N LYS A 867 -8.36 36.83 21.33
CA LYS A 867 -7.37 37.38 22.25
C LYS A 867 -7.97 37.87 23.58
N ASP A 868 -9.09 38.59 23.50
CA ASP A 868 -9.84 39.07 24.66
C ASP A 868 -10.44 37.94 25.53
N GLU A 869 -10.74 36.76 24.97
CA GLU A 869 -11.15 35.59 25.77
C GLU A 869 -9.91 34.98 26.44
N PHE A 870 -8.83 34.79 25.67
CA PHE A 870 -7.58 34.14 26.08
C PHE A 870 -6.78 34.88 27.16
N GLU A 871 -6.61 36.21 27.06
CA GLU A 871 -5.84 37.00 28.04
C GLU A 871 -6.49 37.03 29.44
N LYS A 872 -7.78 36.68 29.54
CA LYS A 872 -8.53 36.62 30.80
C LYS A 872 -8.41 35.25 31.50
N LEU A 873 -7.69 34.30 30.92
CA LEU A 873 -7.63 32.91 31.39
C LEU A 873 -6.50 32.67 32.41
N ALA A 874 -6.73 31.71 33.31
CA ALA A 874 -5.74 31.23 34.25
C ALA A 874 -4.56 30.53 33.52
N LEU A 875 -3.44 30.34 34.23
CA LEU A 875 -2.23 29.72 33.69
C LEU A 875 -2.50 28.34 33.03
N PRO A 876 -3.27 27.40 33.60
CA PRO A 876 -3.49 26.08 32.99
C PRO A 876 -4.27 26.14 31.69
N GLU A 877 -5.20 27.08 31.56
CA GLU A 877 -5.93 27.39 30.33
C GLU A 877 -5.03 28.02 29.26
N ARG A 878 -4.28 29.09 29.59
CA ARG A 878 -3.38 29.77 28.62
C ARG A 878 -2.32 28.81 28.09
N TYR A 879 -1.77 27.95 28.96
CA TYR A 879 -0.90 26.85 28.58
C TYR A 879 -1.56 25.94 27.53
N ILE A 880 -2.70 25.30 27.85
CA ILE A 880 -3.25 24.26 26.97
C ILE A 880 -3.72 24.82 25.63
N ILE A 881 -4.24 26.04 25.60
CA ILE A 881 -4.62 26.71 24.36
C ILE A 881 -3.38 27.04 23.53
N SER A 882 -2.30 27.54 24.15
CA SER A 882 -1.04 27.79 23.44
C SER A 882 -0.45 26.50 22.85
N LYS A 883 -0.37 25.39 23.61
CA LYS A 883 0.08 24.08 23.07
C LYS A 883 -0.87 23.51 22.00
N CYS A 884 -2.17 23.78 22.10
CA CYS A 884 -3.13 23.38 21.07
C CYS A 884 -2.93 24.18 19.78
N HIS A 885 -2.65 25.48 19.88
CA HIS A 885 -2.35 26.34 18.74
C HIS A 885 -0.96 26.08 18.15
N GLU A 886 0.06 25.72 18.95
CA GLU A 886 1.29 25.06 18.46
C GLU A 886 0.96 23.83 17.61
N LEU A 887 0.10 22.94 18.11
CA LEU A 887 -0.28 21.72 17.40
C LEU A 887 -1.04 22.01 16.10
N VAL A 888 -1.98 22.97 16.07
CA VAL A 888 -2.73 23.34 14.86
C VAL A 888 -1.78 23.79 13.75
N GLU A 889 -0.94 24.81 13.98
CA GLU A 889 0.00 25.27 12.95
C GLU A 889 0.99 24.15 12.56
N SER A 890 1.51 23.41 13.54
CA SER A 890 2.52 22.36 13.33
C SER A 890 2.00 21.13 12.57
N VAL A 891 0.69 20.82 12.68
CA VAL A 891 0.01 19.79 11.87
C VAL A 891 -0.34 20.35 10.49
N THR A 892 -0.87 21.57 10.41
CA THR A 892 -1.27 22.23 9.16
C THR A 892 -0.08 22.36 8.21
N SER A 893 1.04 22.94 8.70
CA SER A 893 2.30 23.07 7.98
C SER A 893 2.83 21.72 7.48
N ASP A 894 2.73 20.66 8.28
CA ASP A 894 3.22 19.34 7.89
C ASP A 894 2.34 18.72 6.80
N ILE A 895 1.01 18.90 6.85
CA ILE A 895 0.11 18.43 5.79
C ILE A 895 0.37 19.18 4.48
N GLU A 896 0.48 20.51 4.53
CA GLU A 896 0.79 21.36 3.38
C GLU A 896 2.19 21.10 2.79
N LYS A 897 3.13 20.57 3.59
CA LYS A 897 4.46 20.08 3.15
C LYS A 897 4.47 18.59 2.78
N TYR A 898 3.31 17.97 2.63
CA TYR A 898 3.13 16.54 2.32
C TYR A 898 3.83 15.58 3.31
N GLN A 899 4.07 16.00 4.55
CA GLN A 899 4.61 15.18 5.63
C GLN A 899 3.49 14.49 6.43
N LEU A 900 2.54 13.87 5.70
CA LEU A 900 1.27 13.36 6.23
C LEU A 900 1.45 12.41 7.43
N GLY A 901 2.49 11.58 7.41
CA GLY A 901 2.82 10.66 8.50
C GLY A 901 3.45 11.31 9.73
N VAL A 902 4.08 12.48 9.58
CA VAL A 902 4.62 13.29 10.70
C VAL A 902 3.49 14.11 11.33
N ALA A 903 2.68 14.79 10.51
CA ALA A 903 1.45 15.46 10.93
C ALA A 903 0.55 14.52 11.75
N GLY A 904 0.22 13.35 11.20
CA GLY A 904 -0.61 12.37 11.89
C GLY A 904 0.02 11.88 13.19
N SER A 905 1.34 11.66 13.24
CA SER A 905 2.04 11.34 14.49
C SER A 905 1.92 12.46 15.55
N LYS A 906 1.93 13.74 15.15
CA LYS A 906 1.69 14.89 16.05
C LYS A 906 0.25 14.92 16.57
N THR A 907 -0.76 14.55 15.77
CA THR A 907 -2.18 14.50 16.22
C THR A 907 -2.44 13.51 17.36
N ARG A 908 -1.47 12.67 17.73
CA ARG A 908 -1.54 11.77 18.89
C ARG A 908 -1.41 12.54 20.22
N LEU A 909 -2.43 13.34 20.56
CA LEU A 909 -2.51 14.17 21.77
C LEU A 909 -2.19 13.38 23.05
N TYR A 910 -0.94 13.50 23.50
CA TYR A 910 -0.38 12.74 24.63
C TYR A 910 0.41 13.60 25.63
N GLU A 911 0.25 14.93 25.61
CA GLU A 911 0.71 15.81 26.68
C GLU A 911 -0.27 16.98 26.86
N GLY A 912 -0.90 17.04 28.04
CA GLY A 912 -1.91 18.03 28.37
C GLY A 912 -3.30 17.78 27.73
N PHE A 913 -4.31 17.66 28.58
CA PHE A 913 -5.52 18.47 28.44
C PHE A 913 -5.55 19.37 29.69
N GLY A 914 -6.20 20.54 29.68
CA GLY A 914 -6.04 21.55 30.75
C GLY A 914 -7.25 22.49 30.89
N GLY A 915 -7.35 23.16 32.04
CA GLY A 915 -8.46 24.06 32.39
C GLY A 915 -8.82 24.08 33.88
N GLY A 916 -8.53 25.20 34.56
CA GLY A 916 -8.74 25.44 35.99
C GLY A 916 -9.11 26.87 36.39
N GLY A 917 -10.00 27.55 35.68
CA GLY A 917 -10.61 28.80 36.14
C GLY A 917 -11.43 28.65 37.44
N ASP A 918 -11.62 29.76 38.17
CA ASP A 918 -12.47 29.82 39.38
C ASP A 918 -13.98 29.80 39.06
N ASP A 919 -14.36 30.06 37.80
CA ASP A 919 -15.68 29.74 37.26
C ASP A 919 -15.65 28.39 36.51
N ALA A 920 -16.58 27.50 36.87
CA ALA A 920 -16.79 26.23 36.17
C ALA A 920 -17.27 26.43 34.71
N LYS A 921 -17.79 27.60 34.32
CA LYS A 921 -18.06 27.96 32.93
C LYS A 921 -16.76 27.99 32.11
N THR A 922 -15.72 28.68 32.57
CA THR A 922 -14.44 28.84 31.86
C THR A 922 -13.75 27.49 31.59
N ALA A 923 -13.66 26.64 32.61
CA ALA A 923 -13.06 25.31 32.46
C ALA A 923 -13.86 24.39 31.49
N ARG A 924 -15.19 24.57 31.40
CA ARG A 924 -16.03 23.86 30.41
C ARG A 924 -15.83 24.40 29.00
N ARG A 925 -15.74 25.73 28.84
CA ARG A 925 -15.47 26.39 27.55
C ARG A 925 -14.15 25.94 26.95
N VAL A 926 -13.06 25.93 27.74
CA VAL A 926 -11.75 25.47 27.27
C VAL A 926 -11.74 23.96 27.01
N LEU A 927 -12.38 23.13 27.84
CA LEU A 927 -12.52 21.69 27.55
C LEU A 927 -13.20 21.40 26.20
N VAL A 928 -14.30 22.10 25.91
CA VAL A 928 -15.05 21.95 24.66
C VAL A 928 -14.21 22.43 23.48
N TYR A 929 -13.58 23.62 23.60
CA TYR A 929 -12.71 24.18 22.57
C TYR A 929 -11.55 23.24 22.20
N ILE A 930 -10.83 22.73 23.19
CA ILE A 930 -9.69 21.83 22.97
C ILE A 930 -10.16 20.47 22.40
N LEU A 931 -11.29 19.91 22.85
CA LEU A 931 -11.79 18.65 22.31
C LEU A 931 -12.31 18.78 20.87
N ASP A 932 -13.08 19.82 20.55
CA ASP A 932 -13.55 20.11 19.19
C ASP A 932 -12.36 20.31 18.23
N THR A 933 -11.40 21.15 18.61
CA THR A 933 -10.13 21.35 17.86
C THR A 933 -9.37 20.03 17.67
N SER A 934 -9.30 19.20 18.73
CA SER A 934 -8.66 17.87 18.67
C SER A 934 -9.37 16.92 17.71
N MET A 935 -10.71 16.93 17.67
CA MET A 935 -11.47 16.11 16.72
C MET A 935 -11.21 16.58 15.29
N ARG A 936 -11.21 17.89 15.02
CA ARG A 936 -10.93 18.46 13.70
C ARG A 936 -9.54 18.08 13.18
N LEU A 937 -8.49 18.27 13.97
CA LEU A 937 -7.11 17.92 13.58
C LEU A 937 -6.93 16.42 13.29
N LEU A 938 -7.66 15.56 14.01
CA LEU A 938 -7.55 14.11 13.88
C LEU A 938 -8.47 13.53 12.80
N HIS A 939 -9.54 14.25 12.40
CA HIS A 939 -10.58 13.76 11.49
C HIS A 939 -10.06 13.26 10.13
N PRO A 940 -9.06 13.89 9.48
CA PRO A 940 -8.46 13.32 8.26
C PRO A 940 -7.95 11.89 8.44
N TYR A 941 -7.43 11.55 9.62
CA TYR A 941 -6.80 10.26 9.90
C TYR A 941 -7.78 9.23 10.49
N MET A 942 -8.60 9.64 11.46
CA MET A 942 -9.56 8.79 12.18
C MET A 942 -10.99 9.38 12.06
N PRO A 943 -11.57 9.40 10.85
CA PRO A 943 -12.80 10.14 10.59
C PRO A 943 -14.02 9.62 11.33
N PHE A 944 -14.12 8.32 11.64
CA PHE A 944 -15.35 7.76 12.20
C PHE A 944 -15.51 8.05 13.70
N VAL A 945 -14.47 7.83 14.50
CA VAL A 945 -14.47 8.09 15.94
C VAL A 945 -14.56 9.60 16.21
N THR A 946 -13.89 10.42 15.39
CA THR A 946 -13.92 11.88 15.56
C THR A 946 -15.31 12.43 15.28
N GLU A 947 -15.97 12.00 14.20
CA GLU A 947 -17.37 12.33 13.89
C GLU A 947 -18.33 11.86 15.01
N GLN A 948 -18.24 10.58 15.42
CA GLN A 948 -19.09 10.00 16.46
C GLN A 948 -18.97 10.74 17.80
N LEU A 949 -17.77 11.19 18.18
CA LEU A 949 -17.55 11.94 19.42
C LEU A 949 -17.92 13.42 19.26
N TRP A 950 -17.65 14.05 18.12
CA TRP A 950 -17.99 15.45 17.85
C TRP A 950 -19.50 15.70 17.84
N HIS A 951 -20.32 14.75 17.36
CA HIS A 951 -21.79 14.82 17.49
C HIS A 951 -22.30 14.88 18.95
N HIS A 952 -21.46 14.55 19.94
CA HIS A 952 -21.77 14.62 21.37
C HIS A 952 -21.20 15.86 22.08
N LEU A 953 -20.46 16.72 21.37
CA LEU A 953 -19.93 17.98 21.90
C LEU A 953 -20.84 19.18 21.55
N PRO A 954 -20.81 20.27 22.34
CA PRO A 954 -21.41 21.55 21.96
C PRO A 954 -20.64 22.12 20.77
N ARG A 955 -21.34 22.32 19.66
CA ARG A 955 -20.79 22.74 18.37
C ARG A 955 -21.74 23.72 17.70
N ALA A 956 -21.25 24.46 16.70
CA ALA A 956 -22.10 25.28 15.86
C ALA A 956 -23.20 24.44 15.17
N PRO A 957 -24.37 25.03 14.85
CA PRO A 957 -25.19 24.49 13.77
C PRO A 957 -24.41 24.55 12.44
N LYS A 958 -24.83 23.77 11.43
CA LYS A 958 -24.24 23.93 10.10
C LYS A 958 -24.47 25.36 9.58
N SER A 959 -23.48 25.89 8.87
CA SER A 959 -23.58 27.16 8.15
C SER A 959 -24.59 27.06 7.01
N ASP A 960 -25.17 28.20 6.61
CA ASP A 960 -25.88 28.32 5.33
C ASP A 960 -24.93 27.95 4.18
N GLY A 961 -25.46 27.32 3.13
CA GLY A 961 -24.66 26.82 2.00
C GLY A 961 -23.89 25.51 2.24
N VAL A 962 -24.01 24.87 3.41
CA VAL A 962 -23.43 23.54 3.69
C VAL A 962 -24.52 22.46 3.70
N VAL A 963 -24.28 21.28 3.12
CA VAL A 963 -25.31 20.22 3.00
C VAL A 963 -25.72 19.60 4.35
N ALA A 964 -24.75 19.25 5.20
CA ALA A 964 -24.97 18.57 6.48
C ALA A 964 -24.05 19.10 7.60
N ASN A 965 -24.40 18.87 8.87
CA ASN A 965 -23.54 19.22 10.01
C ASN A 965 -22.52 18.11 10.29
N ALA A 966 -21.65 17.82 9.31
CA ALA A 966 -20.61 16.80 9.40
C ALA A 966 -19.23 17.42 9.65
N LEU A 967 -18.40 16.76 10.44
CA LEU A 967 -17.07 17.22 10.84
C LEU A 967 -16.13 17.42 9.63
N MET A 968 -16.30 16.66 8.54
CA MET A 968 -15.53 16.87 7.29
C MET A 968 -15.92 18.13 6.50
N LEU A 969 -17.05 18.76 6.83
CA LEU A 969 -17.54 20.01 6.23
C LEU A 969 -17.34 21.21 7.18
N ALA A 970 -17.04 20.93 8.45
CA ALA A 970 -16.73 21.94 9.46
C ALA A 970 -15.30 22.48 9.28
N ASP A 971 -15.12 23.76 9.56
CA ASP A 971 -13.87 24.47 9.26
C ASP A 971 -12.65 23.89 9.96
N TRP A 972 -11.51 23.91 9.28
CA TRP A 972 -10.22 23.64 9.88
C TRP A 972 -9.89 24.69 10.97
N PRO A 973 -9.24 24.33 12.09
CA PRO A 973 -9.09 25.25 13.24
C PRO A 973 -8.32 26.55 12.94
N GLN A 974 -7.57 26.60 11.84
CA GLN A 974 -6.96 27.81 11.27
C GLN A 974 -7.66 28.13 9.95
N MET A 975 -8.44 29.22 9.93
CA MET A 975 -9.21 29.66 8.77
C MET A 975 -8.50 30.72 7.93
N ASP A 976 -7.88 31.72 8.56
CA ASP A 976 -7.27 32.87 7.90
C ASP A 976 -5.87 33.11 8.47
N ASP A 977 -4.87 33.15 7.59
CA ASP A 977 -3.46 33.38 7.97
C ASP A 977 -3.20 34.84 8.41
N ASN A 978 -4.16 35.75 8.19
CA ASN A 978 -4.15 37.12 8.72
C ASN A 978 -4.69 37.20 10.17
N VAL A 979 -5.31 36.13 10.70
CA VAL A 979 -5.83 36.05 12.08
C VAL A 979 -5.05 34.98 12.84
N PRO A 980 -3.81 35.28 13.29
CA PRO A 980 -2.93 34.30 13.91
C PRO A 980 -3.50 33.76 15.22
N LEU A 981 -3.25 32.46 15.46
CA LEU A 981 -3.69 31.79 16.68
C LEU A 981 -2.94 32.35 17.90
N VAL A 982 -3.67 32.63 18.97
CA VAL A 982 -3.11 33.25 20.18
C VAL A 982 -2.20 32.29 20.94
N ARG A 983 -1.01 32.76 21.33
CA ARG A 983 -0.03 32.02 22.14
C ARG A 983 0.54 32.89 23.25
N ASP A 984 1.02 32.22 24.28
CA ASP A 984 1.67 32.81 25.44
C ASP A 984 2.84 31.91 25.86
N GLU A 985 4.03 32.22 25.33
CA GLU A 985 5.29 31.50 25.58
C GLU A 985 5.66 31.47 27.07
N ASP A 986 5.36 32.55 27.80
CA ASP A 986 5.59 32.64 29.25
C ASP A 986 4.69 31.64 29.99
N SER A 987 3.43 31.47 29.56
CA SER A 987 2.53 30.43 30.09
C SER A 987 3.01 29.02 29.78
N ILE A 988 3.65 28.81 28.62
CA ILE A 988 4.26 27.53 28.24
C ILE A 988 5.41 27.22 29.21
N ALA A 989 6.43 28.08 29.29
CA ALA A 989 7.59 27.87 30.14
C ALA A 989 7.21 27.73 31.64
N THR A 990 6.31 28.58 32.12
CA THR A 990 5.86 28.58 33.52
C THR A 990 5.10 27.29 33.88
N PHE A 991 4.21 26.82 33.01
CA PHE A 991 3.44 25.60 33.30
C PHE A 991 4.22 24.31 33.01
N GLU A 992 5.17 24.30 32.07
CA GLU A 992 6.11 23.19 31.90
C GLU A 992 7.04 23.05 33.12
N CYS A 993 7.47 24.17 33.73
CA CYS A 993 8.14 24.18 35.04
C CYS A 993 7.23 23.60 36.15
N PHE A 994 5.96 24.01 36.23
CA PHE A 994 5.00 23.45 37.18
C PHE A 994 4.80 21.93 37.01
N GLN A 995 4.77 21.45 35.76
CA GLN A 995 4.75 20.02 35.44
C GLN A 995 6.05 19.32 35.83
N ALA A 996 7.21 19.93 35.62
CA ALA A 996 8.50 19.41 36.06
C ALA A 996 8.54 19.25 37.58
N LEU A 997 8.16 20.30 38.33
CA LEU A 997 8.02 20.28 39.80
C LEU A 997 7.10 19.14 40.27
N THR A 998 5.92 19.02 39.65
CA THR A 998 4.98 17.93 39.94
C THR A 998 5.57 16.55 39.63
N ARG A 999 6.31 16.40 38.51
CA ARG A 999 6.97 15.15 38.12
C ARG A 999 8.09 14.79 39.11
N SER A 1000 8.95 15.72 39.49
CA SER A 1000 10.02 15.49 40.47
C SER A 1000 9.47 15.04 41.82
N ILE A 1001 8.43 15.69 42.35
CA ILE A 1001 7.80 15.27 43.62
C ILE A 1001 7.15 13.88 43.49
N ARG A 1002 6.48 13.58 42.37
CA ARG A 1002 5.90 12.24 42.10
C ARG A 1002 6.98 11.16 41.98
N ASN A 1003 8.12 11.47 41.37
CA ASN A 1003 9.24 10.55 41.21
C ASN A 1003 9.90 10.25 42.56
N ALA A 1004 10.22 11.28 43.34
CA ALA A 1004 10.74 11.11 44.70
C ALA A 1004 9.78 10.27 45.58
N ARG A 1005 8.46 10.52 45.49
CA ARG A 1005 7.46 9.68 46.16
C ARG A 1005 7.48 8.22 45.72
N ALA A 1006 7.75 7.93 44.44
CA ALA A 1006 7.87 6.56 43.96
C ALA A 1006 9.18 5.89 44.43
N GLU A 1007 10.29 6.64 44.43
CA GLU A 1007 11.60 6.22 44.91
C GLU A 1007 11.58 5.87 46.41
N TYR A 1008 11.06 6.77 47.25
CA TYR A 1008 10.81 6.51 48.68
C TYR A 1008 9.60 5.60 48.96
N ASN A 1009 9.03 4.96 47.93
CA ASN A 1009 7.93 3.98 48.03
C ASN A 1009 6.68 4.51 48.81
N VAL A 1010 6.42 5.82 48.74
CA VAL A 1010 5.33 6.49 49.44
C VAL A 1010 3.97 6.01 48.91
N GLU A 1011 3.14 5.49 49.83
CA GLU A 1011 1.80 5.00 49.53
C GLU A 1011 0.97 6.00 48.71
N GLN A 1012 0.33 5.54 47.63
CA GLN A 1012 -0.32 6.41 46.62
C GLN A 1012 -1.38 7.36 47.19
N GLY A 1013 -2.01 6.99 48.32
CA GLY A 1013 -2.97 7.84 49.03
C GLY A 1013 -2.40 8.73 50.14
N LYS A 1014 -1.16 8.47 50.61
CA LYS A 1014 -0.55 9.20 51.73
C LYS A 1014 -0.22 10.64 51.32
N LYS A 1015 -0.61 11.61 52.14
CA LYS A 1015 -0.18 13.00 52.02
C LYS A 1015 1.17 13.24 52.66
N ILE A 1016 1.95 14.17 52.11
CA ILE A 1016 3.26 14.61 52.63
C ILE A 1016 3.36 16.13 52.57
N GLY A 1017 4.08 16.76 53.49
CA GLY A 1017 4.42 18.19 53.36
C GLY A 1017 5.43 18.45 52.23
N ALA A 1018 5.53 19.70 51.80
CA ALA A 1018 6.53 20.16 50.84
C ALA A 1018 6.79 21.67 50.97
N THR A 1019 8.06 22.08 50.89
CA THR A 1019 8.42 23.50 50.74
C THR A 1019 8.98 23.70 49.34
N VAL A 1020 8.33 24.52 48.52
CA VAL A 1020 8.81 24.91 47.20
C VAL A 1020 9.57 26.23 47.32
N VAL A 1021 10.73 26.34 46.71
CA VAL A 1021 11.52 27.57 46.63
C VAL A 1021 11.58 28.00 45.17
N ALA A 1022 11.16 29.23 44.89
CA ALA A 1022 11.10 29.79 43.55
C ALA A 1022 11.37 31.31 43.59
N SER A 1023 11.57 31.94 42.44
CA SER A 1023 11.86 33.39 42.36
C SER A 1023 10.84 34.15 41.49
N GLY A 1024 10.44 35.33 41.96
CA GLY A 1024 9.61 36.29 41.21
C GLY A 1024 8.36 35.68 40.59
N GLN A 1025 8.15 35.92 39.28
CA GLN A 1025 6.95 35.49 38.56
C GLN A 1025 6.68 33.97 38.63
N LEU A 1026 7.72 33.13 38.68
CA LEU A 1026 7.56 31.68 38.80
C LEU A 1026 6.97 31.29 40.16
N LYS A 1027 7.38 31.98 41.24
CA LYS A 1027 6.84 31.78 42.58
C LYS A 1027 5.36 32.18 42.63
N ASP A 1028 5.03 33.39 42.18
CA ASP A 1028 3.66 33.92 42.16
C ASP A 1028 2.72 32.99 41.37
N ALA A 1029 3.20 32.43 40.24
CA ALA A 1029 2.46 31.47 39.42
C ALA A 1029 2.26 30.11 40.10
N ILE A 1030 3.28 29.58 40.79
CA ILE A 1030 3.18 28.32 41.56
C ILE A 1030 2.24 28.50 42.76
N GLU A 1031 2.27 29.65 43.43
CA GLU A 1031 1.41 29.98 44.56
C GLU A 1031 -0.06 30.13 44.13
N ALA A 1032 -0.34 30.74 42.97
CA ALA A 1032 -1.68 30.80 42.39
C ALA A 1032 -2.26 29.40 42.11
N GLU A 1033 -1.45 28.47 41.60
CA GLU A 1033 -1.84 27.09 41.28
C GLU A 1033 -1.58 26.07 42.41
N ILE A 1034 -1.33 26.53 43.64
CA ILE A 1034 -0.93 25.67 44.77
C ILE A 1034 -1.94 24.55 45.07
N LYS A 1035 -3.25 24.83 44.89
CA LYS A 1035 -4.35 23.86 45.04
C LYS A 1035 -4.20 22.68 44.08
N SER A 1036 -3.81 22.99 42.84
CA SER A 1036 -3.57 22.01 41.77
C SER A 1036 -2.35 21.16 42.11
N LEU A 1037 -1.24 21.79 42.55
CA LEU A 1037 -0.01 21.10 42.94
C LEU A 1037 -0.27 20.11 44.09
N VAL A 1038 -0.96 20.56 45.14
CA VAL A 1038 -1.32 19.75 46.31
C VAL A 1038 -2.04 18.46 45.91
N MET A 1039 -3.08 18.57 45.08
CA MET A 1039 -3.90 17.39 44.76
C MET A 1039 -3.24 16.48 43.70
N LEU A 1040 -2.34 17.00 42.86
CA LEU A 1040 -1.57 16.23 41.88
C LEU A 1040 -0.40 15.45 42.48
N ALA A 1041 0.43 16.13 43.26
CA ALA A 1041 1.62 15.56 43.91
C ALA A 1041 1.27 14.82 45.21
N LYS A 1042 -0.02 14.83 45.59
CA LYS A 1042 -0.56 14.24 46.83
C LYS A 1042 0.12 14.81 48.07
N LEU A 1043 0.23 16.13 48.11
CA LEU A 1043 0.77 16.85 49.25
C LEU A 1043 -0.32 17.07 50.30
N ASP A 1044 0.11 17.50 51.48
CA ASP A 1044 -0.80 17.98 52.51
C ASP A 1044 -1.08 19.48 52.32
N PRO A 1045 -2.35 19.92 52.16
CA PRO A 1045 -2.69 21.34 52.07
C PRO A 1045 -2.31 22.13 53.33
N ASP A 1046 -2.20 21.47 54.48
CA ASP A 1046 -1.90 22.12 55.75
C ASP A 1046 -0.38 22.09 56.07
N GLN A 1047 0.45 21.53 55.17
CA GLN A 1047 1.92 21.46 55.29
C GLN A 1047 2.63 21.77 53.95
N ILE A 1048 2.11 22.75 53.19
CA ILE A 1048 2.74 23.23 51.96
C ILE A 1048 3.11 24.71 52.09
N ALA A 1049 4.31 25.07 51.62
CA ALA A 1049 4.80 26.45 51.57
C ALA A 1049 5.44 26.73 50.21
N VAL A 1050 5.35 27.99 49.76
CA VAL A 1050 6.09 28.52 48.61
C VAL A 1050 6.90 29.72 49.10
N LEU A 1051 8.22 29.68 48.93
CA LEU A 1051 9.16 30.64 49.48
C LEU A 1051 9.98 31.34 48.38
N GLU A 1052 10.43 32.56 48.66
CA GLU A 1052 11.31 33.32 47.76
C GLU A 1052 12.74 32.76 47.80
N ALA A 1053 13.34 32.53 46.64
CA ALA A 1053 14.72 32.09 46.53
C ALA A 1053 15.68 33.07 47.22
N GLY A 1054 16.43 32.57 48.21
CA GLY A 1054 17.36 33.37 49.00
C GLY A 1054 16.75 34.10 50.22
N SER A 1055 15.47 33.88 50.54
CA SER A 1055 14.94 34.25 51.86
C SER A 1055 15.61 33.45 52.99
N ASP A 1056 15.47 33.90 54.24
CA ASP A 1056 16.08 33.17 55.37
C ASP A 1056 15.31 31.87 55.68
N GLU A 1057 13.98 31.87 55.50
CA GLU A 1057 13.13 30.68 55.58
C GLU A 1057 13.48 29.65 54.50
N ALA A 1058 13.85 30.10 53.29
CA ALA A 1058 14.32 29.22 52.22
C ALA A 1058 15.67 28.58 52.55
N LYS A 1059 16.57 29.30 53.25
CA LYS A 1059 17.84 28.75 53.76
C LYS A 1059 17.61 27.76 54.90
N GLU A 1060 16.65 28.02 55.79
CA GLU A 1060 16.26 27.07 56.84
C GLU A 1060 15.64 25.80 56.25
N ALA A 1061 14.79 25.91 55.22
CA ALA A 1061 14.27 24.75 54.49
C ALA A 1061 15.39 23.93 53.83
N ALA A 1062 16.36 24.59 53.21
CA ALA A 1062 17.54 23.95 52.61
C ALA A 1062 18.52 23.33 53.63
N ALA A 1063 18.51 23.80 54.87
CA ALA A 1063 19.29 23.23 55.98
C ALA A 1063 18.51 22.15 56.77
N GLY A 1064 17.23 21.92 56.46
CA GLY A 1064 16.35 20.98 57.14
C GLY A 1064 16.45 19.54 56.64
N ASP A 1065 16.09 18.59 57.51
CA ASP A 1065 16.19 17.14 57.28
C ASP A 1065 15.16 16.63 56.24
N SER A 1066 15.47 16.88 54.98
CA SER A 1066 14.55 16.81 53.84
C SER A 1066 15.24 16.31 52.57
N ALA A 1067 14.47 15.71 51.66
CA ALA A 1067 14.94 15.41 50.32
C ALA A 1067 14.82 16.66 49.44
N GLN A 1068 15.95 17.24 49.04
CA GLN A 1068 16.04 18.34 48.07
C GLN A 1068 15.83 17.81 46.65
N LEU A 1069 14.94 18.46 45.92
CA LEU A 1069 14.63 18.20 44.51
C LEU A 1069 14.91 19.46 43.70
N VAL A 1070 16.03 19.48 42.98
CA VAL A 1070 16.28 20.51 41.96
C VAL A 1070 15.37 20.21 40.77
N VAL A 1071 14.56 21.17 40.36
CA VAL A 1071 13.61 21.02 39.25
C VAL A 1071 14.19 21.59 37.95
N GLN A 1072 14.63 22.84 38.03
CA GLN A 1072 15.31 23.60 36.98
C GLN A 1072 16.00 24.81 37.63
N ASP A 1073 16.76 25.59 36.85
CA ASP A 1073 17.38 26.82 37.34
C ASP A 1073 16.33 27.75 37.98
N GLY A 1074 16.54 28.08 39.26
CA GLY A 1074 15.66 28.95 40.04
C GLY A 1074 14.40 28.32 40.64
N VAL A 1075 14.19 27.00 40.54
CA VAL A 1075 13.07 26.28 41.20
C VAL A 1075 13.52 24.97 41.86
N GLU A 1076 13.28 24.86 43.16
CA GLU A 1076 13.60 23.71 44.01
C GLU A 1076 12.41 23.29 44.87
N ALA A 1077 12.40 22.04 45.35
CA ALA A 1077 11.42 21.57 46.33
C ALA A 1077 12.05 20.67 47.40
N TYR A 1078 11.67 20.90 48.65
CA TYR A 1078 12.16 20.19 49.83
C TYR A 1078 11.03 19.36 50.44
N LEU A 1079 11.22 18.04 50.51
CA LEU A 1079 10.24 17.09 51.04
C LEU A 1079 10.71 16.52 52.38
N PRO A 1080 10.04 16.78 53.51
CA PRO A 1080 10.48 16.31 54.83
C PRO A 1080 10.62 14.78 54.89
N LEU A 1081 11.77 14.27 55.33
CA LEU A 1081 12.07 12.83 55.32
C LEU A 1081 11.10 12.02 56.21
N SER A 1082 10.61 12.62 57.30
CA SER A 1082 9.56 12.08 58.18
C SER A 1082 8.20 11.88 57.47
N GLY A 1083 7.92 12.64 56.41
CA GLY A 1083 6.78 12.46 55.53
C GLY A 1083 7.00 11.35 54.49
N LEU A 1084 8.23 11.21 54.00
CA LEU A 1084 8.60 10.25 52.96
C LEU A 1084 8.77 8.82 53.50
N ILE A 1085 9.61 8.62 54.52
CA ILE A 1085 10.06 7.30 54.94
C ILE A 1085 9.25 6.81 56.15
N ASP A 1086 8.44 5.76 55.94
CA ASP A 1086 7.85 4.96 57.01
C ASP A 1086 8.89 3.90 57.42
N VAL A 1087 9.79 4.25 58.36
CA VAL A 1087 10.99 3.46 58.69
C VAL A 1087 10.65 2.01 59.06
N GLU A 1088 9.53 1.78 59.76
CA GLU A 1088 9.09 0.44 60.13
C GLU A 1088 8.54 -0.34 58.93
N LYS A 1089 7.70 0.27 58.08
CA LYS A 1089 7.28 -0.41 56.82
C LYS A 1089 8.43 -0.63 55.87
N GLU A 1090 9.41 0.27 55.79
CA GLU A 1090 10.55 0.14 54.89
C GLU A 1090 11.52 -0.95 55.38
N ARG A 1091 11.76 -1.02 56.69
CA ARG A 1091 12.43 -2.16 57.34
C ARG A 1091 11.68 -3.47 57.03
N GLN A 1092 10.36 -3.52 57.17
CA GLN A 1092 9.56 -4.70 56.80
C GLN A 1092 9.62 -5.03 55.30
N ARG A 1093 9.62 -4.01 54.41
CA ARG A 1093 9.72 -4.16 52.95
C ARG A 1093 11.07 -4.76 52.56
N LEU A 1094 12.16 -4.22 53.09
CA LEU A 1094 13.52 -4.67 52.84
C LEU A 1094 13.79 -6.04 53.48
N VAL A 1095 13.27 -6.35 54.68
CA VAL A 1095 13.32 -7.71 55.26
C VAL A 1095 12.59 -8.70 54.35
N LYS A 1096 11.43 -8.34 53.80
CA LYS A 1096 10.66 -9.17 52.87
C LYS A 1096 11.38 -9.33 51.53
N GLN A 1097 12.03 -8.29 51.02
CA GLN A 1097 12.83 -8.32 49.79
C GLN A 1097 14.09 -9.18 49.97
N SER A 1098 14.82 -9.01 51.07
CA SER A 1098 15.96 -9.84 51.48
C SER A 1098 15.55 -11.31 51.59
N THR A 1099 14.41 -11.59 52.25
CA THR A 1099 13.84 -12.95 52.36
C THR A 1099 13.45 -13.55 51.00
N LYS A 1100 13.00 -12.74 50.03
CA LYS A 1100 12.70 -13.19 48.67
C LYS A 1100 13.99 -13.51 47.91
N LEU A 1101 14.94 -12.57 47.88
CA LEU A 1101 16.23 -12.71 47.20
C LEU A 1101 16.99 -13.93 47.74
N ALA A 1102 17.05 -14.10 49.07
CA ALA A 1102 17.67 -15.27 49.70
C ALA A 1102 17.10 -16.61 49.19
N LYS A 1103 15.78 -16.71 48.97
CA LYS A 1103 15.14 -17.93 48.41
C LYS A 1103 15.37 -18.12 46.92
N GLU A 1104 15.51 -17.03 46.17
CA GLU A 1104 15.83 -17.08 44.74
C GLU A 1104 17.31 -17.46 44.52
N ILE A 1105 18.21 -16.91 45.33
CA ILE A 1105 19.62 -17.32 45.47
C ILE A 1105 19.72 -18.79 45.88
N GLU A 1106 19.06 -19.20 46.98
CA GLU A 1106 19.07 -20.60 47.46
C GLU A 1106 18.62 -21.58 46.36
N LYS A 1107 17.52 -21.27 45.66
CA LYS A 1107 16.99 -22.10 44.58
C LYS A 1107 17.92 -22.17 43.37
N LEU A 1108 18.55 -21.06 43.00
CA LEU A 1108 19.45 -21.00 41.83
C LEU A 1108 20.82 -21.62 42.14
N ALA A 1109 21.35 -21.40 43.34
CA ALA A 1109 22.56 -22.05 43.86
C ALA A 1109 22.36 -23.56 44.04
N ALA A 1110 21.23 -24.02 44.59
CA ALA A 1110 20.91 -25.45 44.67
C ALA A 1110 20.80 -26.10 43.29
N ARG A 1111 20.21 -25.39 42.30
CA ARG A 1111 20.17 -25.82 40.90
C ARG A 1111 21.58 -25.89 40.29
N LEU A 1112 22.44 -24.91 40.56
CA LEU A 1112 23.83 -24.89 40.09
C LEU A 1112 24.72 -25.93 40.76
N ASN A 1113 24.45 -26.31 42.02
CA ASN A 1113 25.17 -27.35 42.75
C ASN A 1113 24.69 -28.78 42.44
N ALA A 1114 23.55 -28.94 41.76
CA ALA A 1114 23.07 -30.23 41.31
C ALA A 1114 23.92 -30.74 40.12
N LYS A 1115 24.74 -31.78 40.32
CA LYS A 1115 25.58 -32.40 39.27
C LYS A 1115 24.83 -32.60 37.95
N GLY A 1116 23.64 -33.21 38.00
CA GLY A 1116 22.80 -33.46 36.83
C GLY A 1116 22.30 -32.23 36.06
N PHE A 1117 22.52 -31.01 36.55
CA PHE A 1117 22.32 -29.76 35.81
C PHE A 1117 23.62 -29.25 35.17
N ILE A 1118 24.75 -29.22 35.89
CA ILE A 1118 26.07 -28.89 35.30
C ILE A 1118 26.39 -29.86 34.16
N ASP A 1119 26.26 -31.16 34.41
CA ASP A 1119 26.72 -32.22 33.51
C ASP A 1119 25.83 -32.41 32.27
N LYS A 1120 24.70 -31.68 32.15
CA LYS A 1120 23.69 -31.85 31.08
C LYS A 1120 23.15 -30.56 30.47
N ALA A 1121 23.33 -29.39 31.08
CA ALA A 1121 22.93 -28.13 30.48
C ALA A 1121 23.97 -27.66 29.44
N LYS A 1122 23.52 -26.90 28.43
CA LYS A 1122 24.45 -26.24 27.50
C LYS A 1122 25.34 -25.23 28.25
N PRO A 1123 26.63 -25.07 27.90
CA PRO A 1123 27.56 -24.19 28.62
C PRO A 1123 27.01 -22.77 28.83
N ASP A 1124 26.43 -22.18 27.79
CA ASP A 1124 25.84 -20.84 27.79
C ASP A 1124 24.73 -20.68 28.84
N VAL A 1125 23.96 -21.75 29.11
CA VAL A 1125 22.89 -21.77 30.12
C VAL A 1125 23.48 -21.79 31.54
N VAL A 1126 24.59 -22.51 31.73
CA VAL A 1126 25.31 -22.54 33.03
C VAL A 1126 26.02 -21.20 33.28
N VAL A 1127 26.63 -20.60 32.25
CA VAL A 1127 27.23 -19.26 32.32
C VAL A 1127 26.17 -18.21 32.65
N LYS A 1128 25.03 -18.22 31.95
CA LYS A 1128 23.93 -17.28 32.23
C LYS A 1128 23.38 -17.44 33.64
N ALA A 1129 23.14 -18.68 34.10
CA ALA A 1129 22.66 -18.95 35.45
C ALA A 1129 23.67 -18.53 36.55
N ARG A 1130 24.98 -18.60 36.29
CA ARG A 1130 26.01 -18.07 37.21
C ARG A 1130 26.04 -16.54 37.25
N ALA A 1131 25.87 -15.87 36.11
CA ALA A 1131 25.75 -14.42 36.08
C ALA A 1131 24.48 -13.94 36.79
N GLU A 1132 23.35 -14.61 36.57
CA GLU A 1132 22.06 -14.37 37.23
C GLU A 1132 22.15 -14.59 38.76
N LEU A 1133 22.91 -15.59 39.23
CA LEU A 1133 23.19 -15.78 40.66
C LEU A 1133 24.01 -14.61 41.24
N ALA A 1134 25.12 -14.23 40.58
CA ALA A 1134 25.97 -13.14 41.05
C ALA A 1134 25.26 -11.78 41.08
N GLU A 1135 24.35 -11.52 40.13
CA GLU A 1135 23.50 -10.32 40.12
C GLU A 1135 22.50 -10.32 41.30
N LEU A 1136 21.89 -11.47 41.61
CA LEU A 1136 21.01 -11.61 42.78
C LEU A 1136 21.77 -11.45 44.10
N GLU A 1137 22.99 -11.97 44.20
CA GLU A 1137 23.87 -11.83 45.38
C GLU A 1137 24.31 -10.36 45.60
N ASP A 1138 24.68 -9.64 44.54
CA ASP A 1138 24.94 -8.19 44.58
C ASP A 1138 23.70 -7.40 45.03
N GLN A 1139 22.53 -7.66 44.44
CA GLN A 1139 21.27 -7.04 44.85
C GLN A 1139 20.93 -7.34 46.32
N ALA A 1140 21.15 -8.58 46.79
CA ALA A 1140 20.94 -8.95 48.19
C ALA A 1140 21.90 -8.21 49.14
N SER A 1141 23.17 -8.04 48.76
CA SER A 1141 24.15 -7.29 49.55
C SER A 1141 23.73 -5.82 49.73
N LYS A 1142 23.21 -5.19 48.67
CA LYS A 1142 22.71 -3.80 48.68
C LYS A 1142 21.46 -3.65 49.55
N VAL A 1143 20.56 -4.63 49.52
CA VAL A 1143 19.38 -4.68 50.42
C VAL A 1143 19.80 -4.88 51.88
N GLN A 1144 20.82 -5.70 52.16
CA GLN A 1144 21.36 -5.87 53.52
C GLN A 1144 22.07 -4.62 54.04
N ALA A 1145 22.86 -3.94 53.20
CA ALA A 1145 23.46 -2.64 53.55
C ALA A 1145 22.39 -1.58 53.84
N SER A 1146 21.30 -1.55 53.06
CA SER A 1146 20.15 -0.66 53.28
C SER A 1146 19.43 -0.97 54.60
N LEU A 1147 19.27 -2.25 54.95
CA LEU A 1147 18.72 -2.67 56.25
C LEU A 1147 19.59 -2.26 57.44
N ALA A 1148 20.93 -2.26 57.28
CA ALA A 1148 21.86 -1.80 58.30
C ALA A 1148 21.88 -0.26 58.42
N GLY A 1149 21.67 0.47 57.33
CA GLY A 1149 21.58 1.94 57.30
C GLY A 1149 20.29 2.52 57.90
N LEU A 1150 19.23 1.70 58.00
CA LEU A 1150 17.98 2.03 58.71
C LEU A 1150 18.02 1.60 60.19
N GLY A 1151 19.22 1.39 60.74
CA GLY A 1151 19.54 0.70 62.00
C GLY A 1151 19.03 1.36 63.27
#